data_AF-A0A8T1XQ85-F1
#
_entry.id   AF-A0A8T1XQ85-F1
#
_cell.length_a   1.000
_cell.length_b   1.000
_cell.length_c   1.000
_cell.angle_alpha   90.00
_cell.angle_beta   90.00
_cell.angle_gamma   90.00
#
_symmetry.space_group_name_H-M   'P 1'
#
loop_
_entity.id
_entity.type
_entity.pdbx_description
1 polymer ?
#
loop_
_entity_poly.entity_id
_entity_poly.type
_entity_poly.pdbx_seq_one_letter_code
_entity_poly.pdbx_strand_id
1 'polypeptide(L)'
;MSLYFEGHQDHVSIIKHRDGLECDACDRSFGDVFSCGECKFIVHRKCVFMFDIQEIFDHPSHDGHCLKLLTTGAPDHTDQKCHLCGKRTKRLLYHCSDCKLNLDIDCIIDHICARSPLKMPWHHHPLIKVEHGNNMLCDFCNESGIDYCCPRCRFMIHERCVFVFDSPEITHPSHVRHPLKLLSNGAPDYTNLKCHICGDATGNLLYHCDICKFNLDMRCAVRTPTPIALPNVKIHEHTLTLMPRLISFVCDACGMEGDRAPYVCVQCDFMVFHQECAQLPRVINVNHHDHRVSYKYSLGPGEWRCGVCWEEIDWSYGAYSCSICPHYAIHSLCATRRDVWDMRELDGKTEEIEDITPFKKNDDNTITHFTHEHNLSKDGIALKKSILCVACVCPIGSDTFYNCSESSCSFILHETCANISKKKRHFLSPVHLVLCLQNQRNTETCNACRQVFCKGFIYSTNIYSTYRKKFFDLICSSITVPFFHGSHDHHLLFLKLGRGNVKTCKGCGIVEKEYAIGCIKCNYFLDFRCATLPLTVRLPRYDDHPLTLCYGDEKASGKCWCDICEREINLKTWFYTCKDCGVTLHIFCVVWDIKFAKTGEQINDGVELLPNNTSSRPLCVNCQCRCLGPFFLKNYNNICYCSYYCYARLHSMRYFWSKLRCPPWVLEPNT
;
A
#
# COMPACT_ATOMS: atom_id res chain seq x y z
N MET A 1 -9.18 12.57 -9.92
CA MET A 1 -9.47 14.01 -9.96
C MET A 1 -8.93 14.51 -11.28
N SER A 2 -9.82 14.72 -12.25
CA SER A 2 -9.55 15.49 -13.46
C SER A 2 -9.60 16.97 -13.06
N LEU A 3 -8.59 17.73 -13.47
CA LEU A 3 -8.56 19.19 -13.30
C LEU A 3 -8.57 19.81 -14.70
N TYR A 4 -9.23 20.95 -14.84
CA TYR A 4 -9.14 21.80 -16.01
C TYR A 4 -8.13 22.91 -15.71
N PHE A 5 -7.23 23.19 -16.65
CA PHE A 5 -6.44 24.41 -16.63
C PHE A 5 -7.07 25.37 -17.64
N GLU A 6 -7.34 26.60 -17.20
CA GLU A 6 -7.82 27.64 -18.09
C GLU A 6 -6.75 27.92 -19.17
N GLY A 7 -7.14 27.86 -20.44
CA GLY A 7 -6.20 27.90 -21.58
C GLY A 7 -5.65 26.54 -22.05
N HIS A 8 -6.05 25.40 -21.46
CA HIS A 8 -5.73 24.04 -21.95
C HIS A 8 -7.02 23.22 -22.11
N GLN A 9 -7.37 22.85 -23.35
CA GLN A 9 -8.68 22.28 -23.69
C GLN A 9 -8.88 20.83 -23.18
N ASP A 10 -7.81 20.05 -23.05
CA ASP A 10 -7.92 18.62 -22.71
C ASP A 10 -7.77 18.35 -21.20
N HIS A 11 -8.31 17.22 -20.76
CA HIS A 11 -8.19 16.77 -19.38
C HIS A 11 -6.75 16.42 -18.99
N VAL A 12 -6.33 16.87 -17.80
CA VAL A 12 -5.06 16.46 -17.19
C VAL A 12 -5.27 15.47 -16.04
N SER A 13 -4.30 14.58 -15.89
CA SER A 13 -4.25 13.59 -14.82
C SER A 13 -3.01 13.80 -13.94
N ILE A 14 -3.16 13.62 -12.62
CA ILE A 14 -2.04 13.70 -11.68
C ILE A 14 -1.23 12.42 -11.77
N ILE A 15 0.07 12.54 -12.06
CA ILE A 15 1.04 11.46 -11.98
C ILE A 15 2.01 11.80 -10.85
N LYS A 16 2.02 10.96 -9.81
CA LYS A 16 2.91 11.14 -8.65
C LYS A 16 4.29 10.55 -8.93
N HIS A 17 5.33 11.30 -8.61
CA HIS A 17 6.74 10.89 -8.57
C HIS A 17 7.20 9.96 -9.70
N ARG A 18 7.39 10.51 -10.91
CA ARG A 18 8.24 9.89 -11.95
C ARG A 18 9.52 10.71 -12.10
N ASP A 19 10.66 10.06 -11.93
CA ASP A 19 11.95 10.63 -12.32
C ASP A 19 12.00 10.73 -13.87
N GLY A 20 12.42 11.88 -14.39
CA GLY A 20 12.79 12.04 -15.81
C GLY A 20 11.71 12.58 -16.76
N LEU A 21 10.61 13.16 -16.27
CA LEU A 21 9.69 13.94 -17.11
C LEU A 21 10.04 15.43 -17.04
N GLU A 22 10.33 16.04 -18.19
CA GLU A 22 10.56 17.48 -18.29
C GLU A 22 9.26 18.26 -18.17
N CYS A 23 9.29 19.34 -17.40
CA CYS A 23 8.14 20.22 -17.21
C CYS A 23 8.10 21.30 -18.31
N ASP A 24 6.96 21.45 -18.97
CA ASP A 24 6.74 22.44 -20.04
C ASP A 24 6.84 23.89 -19.54
N ALA A 25 6.65 24.10 -18.22
CA ALA A 25 6.76 25.41 -17.58
C ALA A 25 8.16 25.74 -17.01
N CYS A 26 9.07 24.75 -16.92
CA CYS A 26 10.17 24.84 -15.95
C CYS A 26 11.31 23.88 -16.30
N ASP A 27 12.57 24.29 -16.16
CA ASP A 27 13.75 23.45 -16.50
C ASP A 27 14.05 22.30 -15.53
N ARG A 28 13.20 22.06 -14.53
CA ARG A 28 13.39 20.96 -13.56
C ARG A 28 12.72 19.68 -14.07
N SER A 29 13.27 18.52 -13.69
CA SER A 29 12.82 17.18 -14.11
C SER A 29 12.25 16.31 -12.97
N PHE A 30 12.01 16.91 -11.80
CA PHE A 30 11.61 16.22 -10.57
C PHE A 30 10.45 16.94 -9.85
N GLY A 31 9.37 16.19 -9.61
CA GLY A 31 8.19 16.64 -8.86
C GLY A 31 6.93 15.84 -9.18
N ASP A 32 5.84 16.06 -8.44
CA ASP A 32 4.51 15.63 -8.88
C ASP A 32 4.12 16.42 -10.13
N VAL A 33 3.60 15.75 -11.16
CA VAL A 33 3.23 16.38 -12.43
C VAL A 33 1.76 16.16 -12.78
N PHE A 34 1.19 17.14 -13.46
CA PHE A 34 -0.02 16.99 -14.24
C PHE A 34 0.37 16.64 -15.67
N SER A 35 -0.25 15.62 -16.24
CA SER A 35 -0.01 15.20 -17.61
C SER A 35 -1.32 15.05 -18.38
N CYS A 36 -1.37 15.64 -19.58
CA CYS A 36 -2.40 15.39 -20.57
C CYS A 36 -2.04 14.14 -21.39
N GLY A 37 -2.96 13.17 -21.47
CA GLY A 37 -2.77 11.95 -22.25
C GLY A 37 -2.84 12.17 -23.77
N GLU A 38 -3.52 13.23 -24.22
CA GLU A 38 -3.77 13.50 -25.63
C GLU A 38 -2.60 14.28 -26.26
N CYS A 39 -2.30 15.45 -25.72
CA CYS A 39 -1.29 16.35 -26.28
C CYS A 39 0.09 16.25 -25.59
N LYS A 40 0.25 15.32 -24.63
CA LYS A 40 1.48 15.10 -23.84
C LYS A 40 1.98 16.33 -23.08
N PHE A 41 1.12 17.30 -22.79
CA PHE A 41 1.44 18.45 -21.95
C PHE A 41 1.79 17.99 -20.53
N ILE A 42 2.89 18.47 -19.96
CA ILE A 42 3.39 18.11 -18.63
C ILE A 42 3.74 19.38 -17.84
N VAL A 43 3.12 19.56 -16.68
CA VAL A 43 3.45 20.67 -15.78
C VAL A 43 3.58 20.18 -14.35
N HIS A 44 4.62 20.63 -13.63
CA HIS A 44 4.74 20.33 -12.21
C HIS A 44 3.54 20.89 -11.45
N ARG A 45 3.12 20.17 -10.41
CA ARG A 45 2.09 20.64 -9.48
C ARG A 45 2.43 22.02 -8.95
N LYS A 46 3.69 22.26 -8.57
CA LYS A 46 4.20 23.57 -8.10
C LYS A 46 4.32 24.66 -9.17
N CYS A 47 4.15 24.34 -10.45
CA CYS A 47 4.16 25.32 -11.55
C CYS A 47 2.75 25.74 -11.99
N VAL A 48 1.69 25.15 -11.40
CA VAL A 48 0.30 25.46 -11.78
C VAL A 48 -0.10 26.90 -11.47
N PHE A 49 0.53 27.57 -10.50
CA PHE A 49 0.22 28.97 -10.18
C PHE A 49 0.37 29.92 -11.38
N MET A 50 1.12 29.55 -12.41
CA MET A 50 1.26 30.38 -13.61
C MET A 50 -0.02 30.50 -14.42
N PHE A 51 -0.93 29.53 -14.32
CA PHE A 51 -2.24 29.61 -14.96
C PHE A 51 -3.15 30.66 -14.30
N ASP A 52 -2.79 31.13 -13.10
CA ASP A 52 -3.46 32.25 -12.44
C ASP A 52 -3.03 33.61 -13.05
N ILE A 53 -1.96 33.64 -13.87
CA ILE A 53 -1.40 34.86 -14.47
C ILE A 53 -1.59 34.81 -16.00
N GLN A 54 -2.82 34.94 -16.47
CA GLN A 54 -3.12 34.74 -17.90
C GLN A 54 -2.72 35.91 -18.79
N GLU A 55 -2.81 37.14 -18.28
CA GLU A 55 -2.57 38.35 -19.05
C GLU A 55 -1.70 39.33 -18.24
N ILE A 56 -0.75 39.98 -18.92
CA ILE A 56 0.14 41.00 -18.34
C ILE A 56 0.10 42.23 -19.25
N PHE A 57 -0.19 43.39 -18.68
CA PHE A 57 -0.33 44.66 -19.40
C PHE A 57 0.82 45.64 -19.14
N ASP A 58 1.68 45.36 -18.17
CA ASP A 58 2.63 46.32 -17.58
C ASP A 58 4.07 45.79 -17.58
N HIS A 59 4.54 45.36 -18.76
CA HIS A 59 5.92 44.90 -18.98
C HIS A 59 6.80 46.02 -19.61
N PRO A 60 7.98 46.37 -19.06
CA PRO A 60 8.80 47.52 -19.50
C PRO A 60 9.23 47.47 -20.97
N SER A 61 9.42 46.27 -21.51
CA SER A 61 9.75 46.08 -22.92
C SER A 61 8.53 46.08 -23.85
N HIS A 62 7.34 46.27 -23.29
CA HIS A 62 6.07 46.14 -23.98
C HIS A 62 4.98 46.93 -23.25
N ASP A 63 5.19 48.24 -23.18
CA ASP A 63 4.27 49.18 -22.55
C ASP A 63 3.05 49.42 -23.45
N GLY A 64 1.85 49.25 -22.91
CA GLY A 64 0.60 49.54 -23.62
C GLY A 64 -0.01 48.41 -24.47
N HIS A 65 0.57 47.22 -24.55
CA HIS A 65 -0.15 46.06 -25.10
C HIS A 65 -0.08 44.79 -24.24
N CYS A 66 -1.05 43.90 -24.46
CA CYS A 66 -1.31 42.72 -23.63
C CYS A 66 -0.41 41.54 -24.04
N LEU A 67 0.24 40.94 -23.06
CA LEU A 67 0.93 39.64 -23.17
C LEU A 67 0.02 38.56 -22.62
N LYS A 68 -0.37 37.59 -23.46
CA LYS A 68 -1.24 36.46 -23.09
C LYS A 68 -0.45 35.17 -22.95
N LEU A 69 -0.75 34.38 -21.93
CA LEU A 69 -0.18 33.05 -21.73
C LEU A 69 -0.70 32.08 -22.81
N LEU A 70 0.20 31.43 -23.54
CA LEU A 70 -0.10 30.37 -24.50
C LEU A 70 0.44 29.03 -24.01
N THR A 71 -0.37 27.97 -24.12
CA THR A 71 -0.04 26.58 -23.73
C THR A 71 0.32 25.68 -24.93
N THR A 72 0.22 26.23 -26.14
CA THR A 72 0.39 25.53 -27.42
C THR A 72 1.75 25.78 -28.08
N GLY A 73 2.60 26.59 -27.46
CA GLY A 73 3.86 27.05 -28.03
C GLY A 73 3.71 28.33 -28.86
N ALA A 74 4.84 28.77 -29.42
CA ALA A 74 4.92 29.98 -30.24
C ALA A 74 4.09 29.81 -31.53
N PRO A 75 3.27 30.81 -31.92
CA PRO A 75 2.58 30.77 -33.20
C PRO A 75 3.56 30.62 -34.37
N ASP A 76 3.22 29.82 -35.39
CA ASP A 76 4.13 29.46 -36.50
C ASP A 76 4.71 30.66 -37.27
N HIS A 77 4.02 31.81 -37.23
CA HIS A 77 4.40 33.05 -37.91
C HIS A 77 5.23 34.00 -37.03
N THR A 78 5.77 33.52 -35.90
CA THR A 78 6.54 34.31 -34.93
C THR A 78 7.88 33.65 -34.60
N ASP A 79 8.86 34.41 -34.09
CA ASP A 79 10.14 33.84 -33.68
C ASP A 79 9.96 32.88 -32.50
N GLN A 80 10.53 31.68 -32.60
CA GLN A 80 10.54 30.68 -31.53
C GLN A 80 11.52 31.02 -30.39
N LYS A 81 12.20 32.16 -30.45
CA LYS A 81 13.06 32.66 -29.39
C LYS A 81 12.34 33.71 -28.55
N CYS A 82 12.66 33.69 -27.27
CA CYS A 82 12.28 34.73 -26.33
C CYS A 82 12.93 36.04 -26.76
N HIS A 83 12.12 37.08 -26.94
CA HIS A 83 12.58 38.39 -27.38
C HIS A 83 13.55 39.07 -26.39
N LEU A 84 13.52 38.67 -25.11
CA LEU A 84 14.37 39.26 -24.06
C LEU A 84 15.68 38.50 -23.86
N CYS A 85 15.63 37.18 -23.70
CA CYS A 85 16.81 36.38 -23.36
C CYS A 85 17.41 35.62 -24.54
N GLY A 86 16.76 35.63 -25.71
CA GLY A 86 17.20 34.94 -26.92
C GLY A 86 17.15 33.41 -26.87
N LYS A 87 16.77 32.82 -25.73
CA LYS A 87 16.57 31.37 -25.58
C LYS A 87 15.34 30.93 -26.37
N ARG A 88 15.34 29.68 -26.86
CA ARG A 88 14.16 29.09 -27.49
C ARG A 88 13.04 28.97 -26.46
N THR A 89 11.86 29.51 -26.77
CA THR A 89 10.70 29.44 -25.89
C THR A 89 10.20 28.00 -25.79
N LYS A 90 9.67 27.68 -24.61
CA LYS A 90 9.00 26.41 -24.37
C LYS A 90 7.57 26.43 -24.92
N ARG A 91 6.90 25.29 -24.79
CA ARG A 91 5.48 25.13 -25.12
C ARG A 91 4.59 26.10 -24.33
N LEU A 92 4.98 26.46 -23.12
CA LEU A 92 4.29 27.46 -22.31
C LEU A 92 5.09 28.77 -22.39
N LEU A 93 4.46 29.86 -22.85
CA LEU A 93 5.11 31.16 -23.07
C LEU A 93 4.09 32.31 -23.04
N TYR A 94 4.54 33.56 -22.97
CA TYR A 94 3.69 34.73 -23.14
C TYR A 94 3.85 35.32 -24.53
N HIS A 95 2.72 35.58 -25.19
CA HIS A 95 2.67 36.09 -26.56
C HIS A 95 1.93 37.44 -26.60
N CYS A 96 2.45 38.38 -27.37
CA CYS A 96 1.69 39.56 -27.77
C CYS A 96 1.31 39.45 -29.25
N SER A 97 0.02 39.50 -29.53
CA SER A 97 -0.53 39.49 -30.88
C SER A 97 -0.20 40.76 -31.67
N ASP A 98 -0.14 41.90 -30.99
CA ASP A 98 0.09 43.21 -31.63
C ASP A 98 1.55 43.34 -32.09
N CYS A 99 2.50 43.02 -31.20
CA CYS A 99 3.93 43.08 -31.49
C CYS A 99 4.51 41.81 -32.10
N LYS A 100 3.72 40.72 -32.19
CA LYS A 100 4.14 39.40 -32.71
C LYS A 100 5.40 38.83 -32.06
N LEU A 101 5.60 39.10 -30.77
CA LEU A 101 6.76 38.64 -30.01
C LEU A 101 6.37 37.58 -28.97
N ASN A 102 7.35 36.77 -28.57
CA ASN A 102 7.20 35.75 -27.55
C ASN A 102 8.18 35.99 -26.41
N LEU A 103 7.71 35.84 -25.17
CA LEU A 103 8.50 35.94 -23.95
C LEU A 103 8.48 34.61 -23.21
N ASP A 104 9.66 34.16 -22.81
CA ASP A 104 9.82 32.98 -21.97
C ASP A 104 9.29 33.23 -20.56
N ILE A 105 8.77 32.17 -19.94
CA ILE A 105 8.22 32.19 -18.60
C ILE A 105 9.21 32.73 -17.58
N ASP A 106 10.49 32.34 -17.67
CA ASP A 106 11.48 32.78 -16.68
C ASP A 106 11.70 34.30 -16.76
N CYS A 107 11.64 34.90 -17.97
CA CYS A 107 11.73 36.34 -18.14
C CYS A 107 10.52 37.09 -17.54
N ILE A 108 9.33 36.50 -17.69
CA ILE A 108 8.11 37.04 -17.09
C ILE A 108 8.15 36.92 -15.56
N ILE A 109 8.61 35.79 -15.05
CA ILE A 109 8.84 35.58 -13.61
C ILE A 109 9.83 36.62 -13.08
N ASP A 110 10.92 36.90 -13.81
CA ASP A 110 11.91 37.89 -13.39
C ASP A 110 11.32 39.30 -13.33
N HIS A 111 10.47 39.67 -14.29
CA HIS A 111 9.71 40.93 -14.27
C HIS A 111 8.75 41.01 -13.07
N ILE A 112 7.95 39.98 -12.84
CA ILE A 112 7.00 39.90 -11.72
C ILE A 112 7.75 40.00 -10.38
N CYS A 113 8.85 39.26 -10.22
CA CYS A 113 9.68 39.29 -9.03
C CYS A 113 10.30 40.67 -8.80
N ALA A 114 10.75 41.37 -9.86
CA ALA A 114 11.33 42.71 -9.74
C ALA A 114 10.34 43.75 -9.17
N ARG A 115 9.04 43.55 -9.38
CA ARG A 115 7.97 44.45 -8.92
C ARG A 115 7.39 44.08 -7.56
N SER A 116 7.72 42.91 -7.02
CA SER A 116 7.19 42.51 -5.71
C SER A 116 7.86 43.30 -4.58
N PRO A 117 7.07 43.92 -3.68
CA PRO A 117 7.61 44.59 -2.50
C PRO A 117 8.04 43.62 -1.40
N LEU A 118 7.63 42.34 -1.47
CA LEU A 118 7.75 41.39 -0.36
C LEU A 118 9.09 40.64 -0.42
N LYS A 119 10.13 41.27 0.14
CA LYS A 119 11.49 40.71 0.24
C LYS A 119 11.71 40.16 1.65
N MET A 120 12.04 38.89 1.75
CA MET A 120 12.24 38.21 3.04
C MET A 120 13.74 38.09 3.37
N PRO A 121 14.16 38.32 4.62
CA PRO A 121 15.57 38.19 5.00
C PRO A 121 16.09 36.75 4.90
N TRP A 122 15.18 35.76 5.02
CA TRP A 122 15.47 34.34 4.98
C TRP A 122 15.27 33.71 3.57
N HIS A 123 14.83 34.49 2.58
CA HIS A 123 14.66 34.01 1.20
C HIS A 123 15.08 35.05 0.17
N HIS A 124 16.06 34.69 -0.67
CA HIS A 124 16.76 35.63 -1.56
C HIS A 124 15.93 36.13 -2.76
N HIS A 125 14.75 35.57 -2.99
CA HIS A 125 13.86 36.00 -4.06
C HIS A 125 12.58 36.62 -3.47
N PRO A 126 12.01 37.66 -4.11
CA PRO A 126 10.75 38.24 -3.67
C PRO A 126 9.60 37.23 -3.72
N LEU A 127 8.69 37.31 -2.75
CA LEU A 127 7.47 36.52 -2.71
C LEU A 127 6.32 37.30 -3.35
N ILE A 128 5.43 36.64 -4.07
CA ILE A 128 4.20 37.24 -4.61
C ILE A 128 2.98 36.64 -3.92
N LYS A 129 1.93 37.44 -3.75
CA LYS A 129 0.66 36.97 -3.22
C LYS A 129 -0.06 36.12 -4.28
N VAL A 130 -0.67 35.01 -3.87
CA VAL A 130 -1.41 34.09 -4.73
C VAL A 130 -2.86 34.03 -4.24
N GLU A 131 -3.82 34.18 -5.15
CA GLU A 131 -5.25 34.23 -4.78
C GLU A 131 -5.90 32.82 -4.69
N HIS A 132 -5.30 31.78 -5.30
CA HIS A 132 -5.92 30.45 -5.43
C HIS A 132 -5.02 29.26 -4.98
N GLY A 133 -4.42 29.36 -3.79
CA GLY A 133 -3.49 28.34 -3.25
C GLY A 133 -4.10 27.07 -2.61
N ASN A 134 -5.41 26.87 -2.64
CA ASN A 134 -6.12 25.87 -1.79
C ASN A 134 -5.63 24.42 -1.94
N ASN A 135 -5.12 24.04 -3.12
CA ASN A 135 -4.63 22.69 -3.39
C ASN A 135 -3.10 22.54 -3.29
N MET A 136 -2.38 23.57 -2.81
CA MET A 136 -0.93 23.57 -2.67
C MET A 136 -0.55 23.39 -1.19
N LEU A 137 0.62 22.79 -0.94
CA LEU A 137 1.12 22.56 0.42
C LEU A 137 2.18 23.59 0.77
N CYS A 138 2.15 24.08 2.00
CA CYS A 138 3.13 25.02 2.54
C CYS A 138 4.45 24.31 2.81
N ASP A 139 5.56 24.88 2.31
CA ASP A 139 6.89 24.32 2.45
C ASP A 139 7.40 24.34 3.90
N PHE A 140 6.78 25.10 4.81
CA PHE A 140 7.12 25.14 6.24
C PHE A 140 6.25 24.27 7.13
N CYS A 141 4.92 24.33 7.00
CA CYS A 141 4.02 23.58 7.89
C CYS A 141 3.47 22.29 7.26
N ASN A 142 3.59 22.14 5.93
CA ASN A 142 3.04 21.03 5.14
C ASN A 142 1.51 20.90 5.21
N GLU A 143 0.82 22.00 5.53
CA GLU A 143 -0.65 22.10 5.48
C GLU A 143 -1.10 22.73 4.15
N SER A 144 -2.35 22.48 3.76
CA SER A 144 -2.94 22.98 2.52
C SER A 144 -3.29 24.47 2.59
N GLY A 145 -3.41 25.11 1.42
CA GLY A 145 -3.60 26.55 1.29
C GLY A 145 -2.26 27.27 1.20
N ILE A 146 -2.16 28.30 0.37
CA ILE A 146 -0.94 29.09 0.18
C ILE A 146 -1.35 30.51 -0.13
N ASP A 147 -0.68 31.47 0.51
CA ASP A 147 -0.93 32.89 0.33
C ASP A 147 0.21 33.55 -0.44
N TYR A 148 1.42 33.02 -0.33
CA TYR A 148 2.60 33.55 -1.00
C TYR A 148 3.40 32.47 -1.74
N CYS A 149 3.96 32.83 -2.89
CA CYS A 149 4.91 32.00 -3.59
C CYS A 149 6.17 32.76 -4.03
N CYS A 150 7.30 32.07 -4.09
CA CYS A 150 8.42 32.47 -4.91
C CYS A 150 8.32 31.73 -6.25
N PRO A 151 8.01 32.41 -7.36
CA PRO A 151 7.93 31.77 -8.68
C PRO A 151 9.26 31.13 -9.10
N ARG A 152 10.38 31.79 -8.77
CA ARG A 152 11.73 31.33 -9.15
C ARG A 152 12.17 30.09 -8.39
N CYS A 153 11.99 30.06 -7.06
CA CYS A 153 12.31 28.89 -6.24
C CYS A 153 11.23 27.80 -6.29
N ARG A 154 10.00 28.15 -6.69
CA ARG A 154 8.78 27.32 -6.54
C ARG A 154 8.53 27.01 -5.05
N PHE A 155 8.82 28.01 -4.21
CA PHE A 155 8.66 27.97 -2.77
C PHE A 155 7.28 28.51 -2.42
N MET A 156 6.48 27.75 -1.67
CA MET A 156 5.08 28.06 -1.39
C MET A 156 4.88 28.15 0.12
N ILE A 157 4.26 29.22 0.61
CA ILE A 157 4.16 29.49 2.05
C ILE A 157 2.84 30.19 2.42
N HIS A 158 2.28 29.90 3.59
CA HIS A 158 1.17 30.69 4.14
C HIS A 158 1.64 32.06 4.61
N GLU A 159 0.74 33.04 4.58
CA GLU A 159 0.92 34.36 5.18
C GLU A 159 1.24 34.25 6.67
N ARG A 160 0.48 33.45 7.42
CA ARG A 160 0.80 33.16 8.84
C ARG A 160 2.16 32.50 9.05
N CYS A 161 2.67 31.76 8.08
CA CYS A 161 3.97 31.12 8.18
C CYS A 161 5.08 32.14 7.91
N VAL A 162 4.87 33.10 7.01
CA VAL A 162 5.81 34.20 6.73
C VAL A 162 6.08 35.01 8.00
N PHE A 163 5.02 35.45 8.69
CA PHE A 163 5.13 36.33 9.85
C PHE A 163 5.87 35.73 11.06
N VAL A 164 5.92 34.39 11.18
CA VAL A 164 6.73 33.73 12.24
C VAL A 164 8.21 34.07 12.08
N PHE A 165 8.68 34.27 10.85
CA PHE A 165 10.10 34.47 10.52
C PHE A 165 10.47 35.93 10.22
N ASP A 166 9.54 36.86 10.40
CA ASP A 166 9.86 38.30 10.37
C ASP A 166 10.67 38.70 11.61
N SER A 167 10.58 37.92 12.69
CA SER A 167 11.34 38.14 13.91
C SER A 167 12.65 37.35 13.89
N PRO A 168 13.82 38.00 14.00
CA PRO A 168 15.11 37.32 14.08
C PRO A 168 15.26 36.53 15.38
N GLU A 169 14.45 36.83 16.41
CA GLU A 169 14.40 36.11 17.67
C GLU A 169 12.95 35.82 18.07
N ILE A 170 12.68 34.62 18.58
CA ILE A 170 11.36 34.23 19.11
C ILE A 170 11.49 33.65 20.51
N THR A 171 10.45 33.83 21.32
CA THR A 171 10.26 33.03 22.54
C THR A 171 9.28 31.90 22.22
N HIS A 172 9.75 30.66 22.25
CA HIS A 172 8.91 29.52 21.93
C HIS A 172 8.36 28.86 23.21
N PRO A 173 7.10 28.41 23.26
CA PRO A 173 6.53 27.80 24.47
C PRO A 173 7.28 26.55 24.95
N SER A 174 7.88 25.78 24.03
CA SER A 174 8.75 24.63 24.37
C SER A 174 10.19 25.04 24.71
N HIS A 175 10.52 26.33 24.73
CA HIS A 175 11.84 26.83 25.09
C HIS A 175 11.75 28.29 25.60
N VAL A 176 11.17 28.47 26.79
CA VAL A 176 10.87 29.80 27.35
C VAL A 176 12.06 30.49 28.04
N ARG A 177 13.11 29.75 28.39
CA ARG A 177 14.20 30.27 29.22
C ARG A 177 15.11 31.26 28.48
N HIS A 178 15.31 31.05 27.19
CA HIS A 178 16.11 31.94 26.35
C HIS A 178 15.44 32.10 24.99
N PRO A 179 15.56 33.28 24.36
CA PRO A 179 15.11 33.48 22.99
C PRO A 179 15.86 32.56 22.03
N LEU A 180 15.17 32.12 20.99
CA LEU A 180 15.74 31.38 19.88
C LEU A 180 16.02 32.33 18.73
N LYS A 181 17.23 32.27 18.17
CA LYS A 181 17.70 33.08 17.03
C LYS A 181 17.48 32.34 15.72
N LEU A 182 17.01 33.04 14.71
CA LEU A 182 16.89 32.50 13.36
C LEU A 182 18.28 32.36 12.73
N LEU A 183 18.61 31.15 12.27
CA LEU A 183 19.81 30.84 11.50
C LEU A 183 19.41 30.41 10.10
N SER A 184 20.09 30.94 9.08
CA SER A 184 19.87 30.63 7.66
C SER A 184 20.97 29.76 7.03
N ASN A 185 22.04 29.46 7.78
CA ASN A 185 23.20 28.68 7.34
C ASN A 185 23.25 27.27 7.94
N GLY A 186 22.13 26.80 8.49
CA GLY A 186 22.04 25.49 9.14
C GLY A 186 22.44 25.51 10.61
N ALA A 187 22.23 24.35 11.24
CA ALA A 187 22.54 24.14 12.65
C ALA A 187 24.06 24.22 12.90
N PRO A 188 24.52 24.83 14.00
CA PRO A 188 25.93 24.82 14.35
C PRO A 188 26.47 23.40 14.58
N ASP A 189 27.73 23.15 14.24
CA ASP A 189 28.36 21.82 14.32
C ASP A 189 28.42 21.24 15.74
N TYR A 190 28.34 22.09 16.76
CA TYR A 190 28.40 21.69 18.17
C TYR A 190 27.05 21.17 18.73
N THR A 191 25.98 21.18 17.92
CA THR A 191 24.64 20.73 18.32
C THR A 191 24.08 19.66 17.37
N ASN A 192 23.03 18.99 17.81
CA ASN A 192 22.33 17.97 17.01
C ASN A 192 21.68 18.63 15.78
N LEU A 193 21.96 18.13 14.58
CA LEU A 193 21.40 18.63 13.30
C LEU A 193 19.88 18.41 13.15
N LYS A 194 19.24 17.77 14.14
CA LYS A 194 17.80 17.51 14.18
C LYS A 194 17.09 18.42 15.16
N CYS A 195 15.81 18.65 14.89
CA CYS A 195 14.90 19.33 15.78
C CYS A 195 14.81 18.59 17.12
N HIS A 196 14.89 19.34 18.21
CA HIS A 196 14.82 18.80 19.57
C HIS A 196 13.40 18.37 19.97
N ILE A 197 12.38 18.75 19.21
CA ILE A 197 10.99 18.37 19.45
C ILE A 197 10.59 17.16 18.59
N CYS A 198 10.58 17.29 17.25
CA CYS A 198 10.06 16.23 16.38
C CYS A 198 11.12 15.21 15.93
N GLY A 199 12.41 15.55 16.02
CA GLY A 199 13.50 14.70 15.53
C GLY A 199 13.78 14.77 14.02
N ASP A 200 13.04 15.57 13.26
CA ASP A 200 13.29 15.81 11.84
C ASP A 200 14.58 16.65 11.64
N ALA A 201 15.21 16.51 10.47
CA ALA A 201 16.36 17.33 10.12
C ALA A 201 15.96 18.81 10.03
N THR A 202 16.69 19.71 10.67
CA THR A 202 16.32 21.13 10.68
C THR A 202 16.56 21.83 9.35
N GLY A 203 17.45 21.27 8.51
CA GLY A 203 17.88 21.92 7.28
C GLY A 203 18.65 23.23 7.56
N ASN A 204 18.64 24.12 6.58
CA ASN A 204 19.43 25.35 6.61
C ASN A 204 18.75 26.50 7.37
N LEU A 205 17.42 26.49 7.48
CA LEU A 205 16.66 27.51 8.17
C LEU A 205 16.09 26.92 9.46
N LEU A 206 16.53 27.42 10.61
CA LEU A 206 16.15 26.93 11.94
C LEU A 206 16.17 28.03 13.00
N TYR A 207 15.45 27.80 14.10
CA TYR A 207 15.58 28.59 15.32
C TYR A 207 16.53 27.89 16.29
N HIS A 208 17.51 28.63 16.82
CA HIS A 208 18.60 28.10 17.63
C HIS A 208 18.81 28.88 18.92
N CYS A 209 19.10 28.18 20.02
CA CYS A 209 19.64 28.80 21.23
C CYS A 209 21.05 28.29 21.51
N ASP A 210 22.05 29.18 21.47
CA ASP A 210 23.45 28.85 21.75
C ASP A 210 23.64 28.32 23.18
N ILE A 211 22.96 28.93 24.16
CA ILE A 211 23.10 28.59 25.59
C ILE A 211 22.63 27.17 25.86
N CYS A 212 21.47 26.79 25.32
CA CYS A 212 20.87 25.47 25.52
C CYS A 212 21.29 24.45 24.46
N LYS A 213 22.03 24.87 23.42
CA LYS A 213 22.29 24.11 22.19
C LYS A 213 21.01 23.58 21.54
N PHE A 214 19.90 24.29 21.68
CA PHE A 214 18.57 23.82 21.29
C PHE A 214 18.25 24.22 19.86
N ASN A 215 17.83 23.23 19.03
CA ASN A 215 17.43 23.45 17.65
C ASN A 215 15.93 23.19 17.47
N LEU A 216 15.25 24.12 16.81
CA LEU A 216 13.84 24.06 16.44
C LEU A 216 13.72 24.24 14.93
N ASP A 217 13.16 23.23 14.25
CA ASP A 217 12.87 23.38 12.82
C ASP A 217 11.70 24.34 12.55
N MET A 218 11.57 24.74 11.29
CA MET A 218 10.51 25.66 10.83
C MET A 218 9.11 25.15 11.14
N ARG A 219 8.89 23.83 11.01
CA ARG A 219 7.57 23.23 11.17
C ARG A 219 7.10 23.29 12.62
N CYS A 220 8.01 22.98 13.55
CA CYS A 220 7.78 23.06 14.99
C CYS A 220 7.72 24.50 15.49
N ALA A 221 8.37 25.46 14.81
CA ALA A 221 8.24 26.89 15.13
C ALA A 221 6.89 27.49 14.74
N VAL A 222 6.32 27.04 13.61
CA VAL A 222 5.06 27.59 13.05
C VAL A 222 3.82 26.90 13.59
N ARG A 223 3.84 25.57 13.67
CA ARG A 223 2.65 24.82 14.08
C ARG A 223 2.43 25.09 15.57
N THR A 224 1.18 25.37 15.97
CA THR A 224 0.81 25.51 17.38
C THR A 224 1.49 24.40 18.20
N PRO A 225 2.22 24.77 19.29
CA PRO A 225 3.25 23.89 19.82
C PRO A 225 2.63 22.57 20.26
N THR A 226 3.41 21.49 20.12
CA THR A 226 3.19 20.24 20.86
C THR A 226 2.74 20.62 22.29
N PRO A 227 1.52 20.26 22.72
CA PRO A 227 0.93 20.82 23.93
C PRO A 227 1.88 20.63 25.11
N ILE A 228 2.25 21.71 25.79
CA ILE A 228 3.17 21.61 26.93
C ILE A 228 2.56 20.75 28.03
N ALA A 229 1.25 20.85 28.22
CA ALA A 229 0.50 20.01 29.14
C ALA A 229 -0.55 19.24 28.35
N LEU A 230 -0.63 17.94 28.60
CA LEU A 230 -1.65 17.04 28.07
C LEU A 230 -2.52 16.54 29.24
N PRO A 231 -3.62 17.24 29.56
CA PRO A 231 -4.61 16.73 30.51
C PRO A 231 -5.47 15.64 29.87
N ASN A 232 -6.01 14.73 30.68
CA ASN A 232 -6.99 13.72 30.26
C ASN A 232 -6.51 12.79 29.14
N VAL A 233 -5.24 12.37 29.17
CA VAL A 233 -4.77 11.36 28.22
C VAL A 233 -5.42 10.00 28.53
N LYS A 234 -5.73 9.22 27.50
CA LYS A 234 -6.57 8.03 27.69
C LYS A 234 -5.87 6.87 28.38
N ILE A 235 -4.54 6.85 28.32
CA ILE A 235 -3.70 5.79 28.85
C ILE A 235 -3.09 6.12 30.21
N HIS A 236 -3.32 7.33 30.72
CA HIS A 236 -2.74 7.79 31.98
C HIS A 236 -3.57 8.92 32.61
N GLU A 237 -3.84 8.85 33.90
CA GLU A 237 -4.84 9.74 34.53
C GLU A 237 -4.32 11.15 34.81
N HIS A 238 -3.03 11.31 35.12
CA HIS A 238 -2.45 12.61 35.44
C HIS A 238 -2.05 13.39 34.19
N THR A 239 -1.98 14.72 34.34
CA THR A 239 -1.48 15.61 33.29
C THR A 239 -0.02 15.32 32.98
N LEU A 240 0.27 15.01 31.72
CA LEU A 240 1.63 14.85 31.24
C LEU A 240 2.23 16.20 30.81
N THR A 241 3.47 16.47 31.18
CA THR A 241 4.18 17.71 30.82
C THR A 241 5.32 17.43 29.85
N LEU A 242 5.38 18.17 28.75
CA LEU A 242 6.46 18.06 27.77
C LEU A 242 7.78 18.52 28.39
N MET A 243 8.82 17.70 28.26
CA MET A 243 10.20 18.02 28.64
C MET A 243 11.06 18.15 27.38
N PRO A 244 11.09 19.32 26.72
CA PRO A 244 11.72 19.53 25.40
C PRO A 244 13.25 19.57 25.48
N ARG A 245 13.86 18.40 25.74
CA ARG A 245 15.30 18.18 25.88
C ARG A 245 15.73 16.92 25.14
N LEU A 246 17.00 16.85 24.77
CA LEU A 246 17.63 15.60 24.34
C LEU A 246 18.00 14.80 25.58
N ILE A 247 17.28 13.70 25.80
CA ILE A 247 17.52 12.76 26.90
C ILE A 247 17.18 11.36 26.42
N SER A 248 18.02 10.39 26.74
CA SER A 248 17.71 8.98 26.53
C SER A 248 16.82 8.47 27.67
N PHE A 249 15.74 7.78 27.32
CA PHE A 249 14.79 7.22 28.28
C PHE A 249 14.13 5.96 27.71
N VAL A 250 13.56 5.12 28.56
CA VAL A 250 12.68 4.01 28.14
C VAL A 250 11.24 4.46 28.38
N CYS A 251 10.40 4.39 27.35
CA CYS A 251 9.02 4.86 27.46
C CYS A 251 8.16 3.89 28.28
N ASP A 252 7.53 4.41 29.33
CA ASP A 252 6.62 3.66 30.20
C ASP A 252 5.43 3.04 29.48
N ALA A 253 4.96 3.66 28.40
CA ALA A 253 3.80 3.17 27.67
C ALA A 253 4.11 2.08 26.63
N CYS A 254 5.37 1.90 26.21
CA CYS A 254 5.69 0.92 25.18
C CYS A 254 6.96 0.10 25.40
N GLY A 255 7.77 0.42 26.40
CA GLY A 255 9.02 -0.25 26.71
C GLY A 255 10.17 0.00 25.72
N MET A 256 10.00 0.91 24.76
CA MET A 256 11.03 1.23 23.76
C MET A 256 11.81 2.49 24.14
N GLU A 257 13.07 2.55 23.70
CA GLU A 257 13.93 3.72 23.89
C GLU A 257 13.41 4.96 23.15
N GLY A 258 13.57 6.12 23.77
CA GLY A 258 13.39 7.45 23.17
C GLY A 258 14.57 8.35 23.52
N ASP A 259 14.83 9.35 22.67
CA ASP A 259 16.04 10.19 22.79
C ASP A 259 15.76 11.69 22.92
N ARG A 260 14.48 12.10 22.86
CA ARG A 260 14.12 13.52 22.87
C ARG A 260 12.69 13.78 23.31
N ALA A 261 12.52 14.97 23.90
CA ALA A 261 11.26 15.61 24.17
C ALA A 261 10.15 14.68 24.70
N PRO A 262 10.40 13.89 25.78
CA PRO A 262 9.35 13.07 26.36
C PRO A 262 8.27 13.92 27.02
N TYR A 263 7.10 13.31 27.17
CA TYR A 263 6.12 13.72 28.15
C TYR A 263 6.42 13.05 29.48
N VAL A 264 6.33 13.79 30.58
CA VAL A 264 6.66 13.31 31.93
C VAL A 264 5.49 13.52 32.87
N CYS A 265 5.18 12.51 33.69
CA CYS A 265 4.30 12.62 34.83
C CYS A 265 5.12 12.63 36.13
N VAL A 266 5.20 13.77 36.80
CA VAL A 266 5.92 13.89 38.08
C VAL A 266 5.16 13.21 39.23
N GLN A 267 3.84 13.02 39.10
CA GLN A 267 2.98 12.45 40.14
C GLN A 267 3.06 10.92 40.21
N CYS A 268 3.58 10.27 39.17
CA CYS A 268 3.75 8.82 39.11
C CYS A 268 5.23 8.50 38.90
N ASP A 269 6.07 8.78 39.91
CA ASP A 269 7.49 8.40 39.90
C ASP A 269 8.26 8.78 38.62
N PHE A 270 7.95 9.96 38.07
CA PHE A 270 8.55 10.47 36.83
C PHE A 270 8.32 9.59 35.60
N MET A 271 7.17 8.91 35.48
CA MET A 271 6.82 8.17 34.26
C MET A 271 7.05 9.01 33.00
N VAL A 272 7.74 8.44 32.02
CA VAL A 272 8.19 9.09 30.79
C VAL A 272 7.57 8.44 29.55
N PHE A 273 7.07 9.26 28.64
CA PHE A 273 6.32 8.83 27.47
C PHE A 273 6.92 9.44 26.20
N HIS A 274 7.01 8.66 25.13
CA HIS A 274 7.18 9.27 23.80
C HIS A 274 5.99 10.19 23.50
N GLN A 275 6.22 11.20 22.67
CA GLN A 275 5.15 12.11 22.22
C GLN A 275 3.99 11.37 21.54
N GLU A 276 4.30 10.37 20.72
CA GLU A 276 3.28 9.52 20.07
C GLU A 276 2.62 8.55 21.05
N CYS A 277 3.36 8.03 22.03
CA CYS A 277 2.83 7.11 23.02
C CYS A 277 1.83 7.78 23.99
N ALA A 278 2.00 9.07 24.29
CA ALA A 278 1.06 9.84 25.11
C ALA A 278 -0.36 9.91 24.51
N GLN A 279 -0.51 9.62 23.22
CA GLN A 279 -1.78 9.68 22.47
C GLN A 279 -2.31 8.28 22.10
N LEU A 280 -1.78 7.22 22.70
CA LEU A 280 -2.28 5.86 22.46
C LEU A 280 -3.78 5.76 22.82
N PRO A 281 -4.55 4.97 22.05
CA PRO A 281 -5.96 4.72 22.33
C PRO A 281 -6.13 3.77 23.53
N ARG A 282 -7.26 3.84 24.24
CA ARG A 282 -7.49 2.99 25.42
C ARG A 282 -8.08 1.64 25.08
N VAL A 283 -9.08 1.56 24.20
CA VAL A 283 -9.71 0.31 23.78
C VAL A 283 -9.77 0.25 22.27
N ILE A 284 -9.23 -0.82 21.70
CA ILE A 284 -9.13 -0.98 20.25
C ILE A 284 -9.47 -2.39 19.78
N ASN A 285 -9.71 -2.46 18.48
CA ASN A 285 -9.83 -3.67 17.70
C ASN A 285 -8.52 -3.96 16.98
N VAL A 286 -7.99 -5.17 17.14
CA VAL A 286 -6.83 -5.65 16.38
C VAL A 286 -7.26 -6.75 15.41
N ASN A 287 -6.44 -7.05 14.41
CA ASN A 287 -6.72 -8.08 13.42
C ASN A 287 -6.02 -9.43 13.68
N HIS A 288 -5.33 -9.55 14.82
CA HIS A 288 -4.70 -10.78 15.31
C HIS A 288 -5.50 -11.45 16.46
N HIS A 289 -6.64 -10.86 16.85
CA HIS A 289 -7.47 -11.36 17.94
C HIS A 289 -8.93 -10.97 17.72
N ASP A 290 -9.86 -11.82 18.17
CA ASP A 290 -11.29 -11.63 17.93
C ASP A 290 -11.92 -10.58 18.85
N HIS A 291 -11.50 -10.55 20.11
CA HIS A 291 -12.00 -9.62 21.12
C HIS A 291 -11.28 -8.27 21.07
N ARG A 292 -11.95 -7.25 21.61
CA ARG A 292 -11.32 -5.97 21.91
C ARG A 292 -10.17 -6.16 22.90
N VAL A 293 -9.15 -5.34 22.74
CA VAL A 293 -8.02 -5.24 23.66
C VAL A 293 -7.96 -3.85 24.27
N SER A 294 -7.60 -3.78 25.55
CA SER A 294 -7.45 -2.53 26.26
C SER A 294 -6.01 -2.31 26.70
N TYR A 295 -5.58 -1.05 26.64
CA TYR A 295 -4.29 -0.64 27.17
C TYR A 295 -4.27 -0.80 28.69
N LYS A 296 -3.18 -1.36 29.19
CA LYS A 296 -2.86 -1.45 30.62
C LYS A 296 -1.43 -1.03 30.87
N TYR A 297 -1.22 -0.28 31.94
CA TYR A 297 0.11 -0.02 32.45
C TYR A 297 0.51 -1.17 33.39
N SER A 298 1.54 -1.89 32.98
CA SER A 298 1.98 -3.20 33.47
C SER A 298 0.95 -4.33 33.34
N LEU A 299 1.43 -5.50 32.86
CA LEU A 299 0.64 -6.74 32.81
C LEU A 299 0.77 -7.57 34.10
N GLY A 300 1.70 -7.22 34.98
CA GLY A 300 2.12 -8.02 36.13
C GLY A 300 3.11 -9.13 35.77
N PRO A 301 3.82 -9.71 36.76
CA PRO A 301 4.85 -10.72 36.52
C PRO A 301 4.35 -11.94 35.76
N GLY A 302 5.08 -12.40 34.75
CA GLY A 302 4.76 -13.63 34.03
C GLY A 302 5.31 -13.66 32.60
N GLU A 303 5.37 -14.83 31.99
CA GLU A 303 5.87 -14.93 30.62
C GLU A 303 4.81 -14.45 29.61
N TRP A 304 5.01 -13.26 29.05
CA TRP A 304 4.10 -12.67 28.08
C TRP A 304 4.73 -12.67 26.68
N ARG A 305 3.95 -13.06 25.67
CA ARG A 305 4.36 -13.01 24.26
C ARG A 305 3.37 -12.21 23.46
N CYS A 306 3.88 -11.34 22.61
CA CYS A 306 3.07 -10.48 21.78
C CYS A 306 2.36 -11.27 20.67
N GLY A 307 1.03 -11.15 20.59
CA GLY A 307 0.23 -11.83 19.55
C GLY A 307 0.50 -11.40 18.11
N VAL A 308 1.30 -10.34 17.90
CA VAL A 308 1.66 -9.82 16.58
C VAL A 308 3.09 -10.20 16.18
N CYS A 309 4.09 -9.86 17.01
CA CYS A 309 5.50 -10.10 16.69
C CYS A 309 6.08 -11.38 17.31
N TRP A 310 5.37 -12.03 18.24
CA TRP A 310 5.78 -13.26 18.94
C TRP A 310 7.05 -13.17 19.79
N GLU A 311 7.57 -11.96 19.97
CA GLU A 311 8.62 -11.65 20.93
C GLU A 311 8.05 -11.42 22.33
N GLU A 312 8.92 -11.53 23.31
CA GLU A 312 8.61 -11.32 24.73
C GLU A 312 8.12 -9.89 24.99
N ILE A 313 7.13 -9.76 25.87
CA ILE A 313 6.68 -8.47 26.40
C ILE A 313 7.27 -8.31 27.78
N ASP A 314 8.07 -7.27 27.97
CA ASP A 314 8.43 -6.82 29.32
C ASP A 314 7.17 -6.29 30.01
N TRP A 315 6.73 -7.03 31.02
CA TRP A 315 5.49 -6.75 31.75
C TRP A 315 5.55 -5.49 32.59
N SER A 316 6.71 -4.90 32.82
CA SER A 316 6.86 -3.68 33.60
C SER A 316 6.35 -2.44 32.86
N TYR A 317 6.22 -2.52 31.54
CA TYR A 317 5.75 -1.44 30.68
C TYR A 317 4.31 -1.62 30.19
N GLY A 318 3.81 -0.58 29.51
CA GLY A 318 2.48 -0.58 28.91
C GLY A 318 2.32 -1.60 27.77
N ALA A 319 1.17 -2.28 27.76
CA ALA A 319 0.78 -3.22 26.72
C ALA A 319 -0.75 -3.28 26.56
N TYR A 320 -1.22 -3.85 25.46
CA TYR A 320 -2.65 -4.15 25.28
C TYR A 320 -2.93 -5.59 25.71
N SER A 321 -4.01 -5.80 26.45
CA SER A 321 -4.46 -7.13 26.89
C SER A 321 -5.95 -7.34 26.61
N CYS A 322 -6.35 -8.60 26.48
CA CYS A 322 -7.76 -8.96 26.42
C CYS A 322 -8.29 -9.28 27.82
N SER A 323 -9.48 -8.79 28.17
CA SER A 323 -10.16 -9.16 29.42
C SER A 323 -10.80 -10.55 29.38
N ILE A 324 -11.10 -11.06 28.18
CA ILE A 324 -11.74 -12.37 27.96
C ILE A 324 -10.70 -13.48 27.85
N CYS A 325 -9.53 -13.18 27.28
CA CYS A 325 -8.44 -14.13 27.06
C CYS A 325 -7.24 -13.80 27.98
N PRO A 326 -7.10 -14.46 29.15
CA PRO A 326 -6.17 -14.04 30.21
C PRO A 326 -4.69 -13.97 29.82
N HIS A 327 -4.27 -14.77 28.84
CA HIS A 327 -2.87 -14.85 28.39
C HIS A 327 -2.60 -14.14 27.06
N TYR A 328 -3.57 -13.38 26.54
CA TYR A 328 -3.41 -12.66 25.29
C TYR A 328 -2.96 -11.22 25.54
N ALA A 329 -1.77 -10.88 25.04
CA ALA A 329 -1.20 -9.54 25.11
C ALA A 329 -0.48 -9.14 23.83
N ILE A 330 -0.33 -7.83 23.62
CA ILE A 330 0.35 -7.23 22.46
C ILE A 330 1.14 -6.02 22.94
N HIS A 331 2.38 -5.84 22.46
CA HIS A 331 3.11 -4.57 22.68
C HIS A 331 2.28 -3.38 22.21
N SER A 332 2.35 -2.26 22.93
CA SER A 332 1.61 -1.03 22.58
C SER A 332 1.81 -0.56 21.14
N LEU A 333 3.06 -0.58 20.66
CA LEU A 333 3.39 -0.18 19.28
C LEU A 333 3.00 -1.24 18.23
N CYS A 334 2.97 -2.52 18.61
CA CYS A 334 2.46 -3.57 17.73
C CYS A 334 0.95 -3.44 17.55
N ALA A 335 0.22 -3.19 18.63
CA ALA A 335 -1.24 -3.06 18.62
C ALA A 335 -1.70 -1.84 17.81
N THR A 336 -0.95 -0.74 17.85
CA THR A 336 -1.28 0.53 17.16
C THR A 336 -0.63 0.71 15.79
N ARG A 337 0.07 -0.31 15.29
CA ARG A 337 0.62 -0.31 13.93
C ARG A 337 -0.52 -0.19 12.90
N ARG A 338 -0.37 0.68 11.89
CA ARG A 338 -1.46 1.05 10.95
C ARG A 338 -2.11 -0.12 10.20
N ASP A 339 -1.47 -1.27 10.13
CA ASP A 339 -1.97 -2.50 9.50
C ASP A 339 -2.55 -3.52 10.48
N VAL A 340 -2.52 -3.25 11.79
CA VAL A 340 -2.99 -4.16 12.85
C VAL A 340 -4.36 -3.73 13.39
N TRP A 341 -4.60 -2.43 13.58
CA TRP A 341 -5.86 -1.92 14.13
C TRP A 341 -6.63 -1.01 13.17
N ASP A 342 -7.94 -0.89 13.39
CA ASP A 342 -8.89 -0.17 12.54
C ASP A 342 -8.89 1.36 12.72
N MET A 343 -7.97 1.90 13.51
CA MET A 343 -7.87 3.33 13.87
C MET A 343 -9.09 3.90 14.60
N ARG A 344 -9.89 3.05 15.24
CA ARG A 344 -11.07 3.48 16.01
C ARG A 344 -10.82 3.33 17.51
N GLU A 345 -10.99 4.43 18.24
CA GLU A 345 -11.15 4.38 19.70
C GLU A 345 -12.53 3.85 20.06
N LEU A 346 -12.55 2.87 20.97
CA LEU A 346 -13.75 2.18 21.43
C LEU A 346 -13.98 2.29 22.93
N ASP A 347 -13.18 3.06 23.66
CA ASP A 347 -13.44 3.33 25.08
C ASP A 347 -14.83 3.94 25.27
N GLY A 348 -15.58 3.42 26.26
CA GLY A 348 -16.97 3.80 26.52
C GLY A 348 -18.01 3.38 25.47
N LYS A 349 -17.63 2.70 24.38
CA LYS A 349 -18.59 2.22 23.36
C LYS A 349 -18.99 0.78 23.62
N THR A 350 -20.28 0.47 23.49
CA THR A 350 -20.78 -0.91 23.55
C THR A 350 -20.25 -1.75 22.39
N GLU A 351 -20.16 -3.07 22.59
CA GLU A 351 -19.82 -4.01 21.53
C GLU A 351 -21.10 -4.44 20.81
N GLU A 352 -21.21 -4.06 19.53
CA GLU A 352 -22.29 -4.51 18.67
C GLU A 352 -22.06 -5.99 18.35
N ILE A 353 -22.98 -6.86 18.77
CA ILE A 353 -22.96 -8.28 18.42
C ILE A 353 -23.45 -8.38 16.96
N GLU A 354 -22.51 -8.38 16.03
CA GLU A 354 -22.83 -8.64 14.62
C GLU A 354 -23.06 -10.15 14.42
N ASP A 355 -24.09 -10.52 13.65
CA ASP A 355 -24.32 -11.92 13.26
C ASP A 355 -23.22 -12.39 12.29
N ILE A 356 -22.23 -13.10 12.85
CA ILE A 356 -21.13 -13.73 12.12
C ILE A 356 -21.46 -15.18 11.72
N THR A 357 -22.59 -15.73 12.17
CA THR A 357 -22.90 -17.16 12.01
C THR A 357 -23.08 -17.53 10.54
N PRO A 358 -22.47 -18.63 10.08
CA PRO A 358 -22.53 -19.01 8.67
C PRO A 358 -23.88 -19.65 8.31
N PHE A 359 -24.48 -20.41 9.20
CA PHE A 359 -25.76 -21.07 8.93
C PHE A 359 -26.57 -21.25 10.21
N LYS A 360 -27.86 -21.48 10.03
CA LYS A 360 -28.74 -21.96 11.09
C LYS A 360 -28.83 -23.48 10.97
N LYS A 361 -28.60 -24.19 12.07
CA LYS A 361 -28.80 -25.64 12.14
C LYS A 361 -30.30 -25.89 12.32
N ASN A 362 -30.90 -26.63 11.41
CA ASN A 362 -32.32 -27.00 11.49
C ASN A 362 -32.44 -28.31 12.29
N ASP A 363 -31.69 -29.33 11.84
CA ASP A 363 -31.62 -30.67 12.44
C ASP A 363 -30.15 -31.16 12.42
N ASP A 364 -29.87 -32.38 12.90
CA ASP A 364 -28.49 -32.91 12.95
C ASP A 364 -27.77 -32.98 11.61
N ASN A 365 -28.51 -33.21 10.52
CA ASN A 365 -27.96 -33.34 9.17
C ASN A 365 -28.38 -32.21 8.23
N THR A 366 -29.16 -31.23 8.68
CA THR A 366 -29.78 -30.22 7.82
C THR A 366 -29.46 -28.81 8.27
N ILE A 367 -29.01 -27.95 7.34
CA ILE A 367 -28.66 -26.55 7.61
C ILE A 367 -29.35 -25.60 6.63
N THR A 368 -29.67 -24.38 7.09
CA THR A 368 -30.01 -23.24 6.23
C THR A 368 -28.79 -22.32 6.14
N HIS A 369 -28.09 -22.41 5.01
CA HIS A 369 -26.86 -21.64 4.79
C HIS A 369 -27.18 -20.24 4.25
N PHE A 370 -26.54 -19.20 4.77
CA PHE A 370 -26.92 -17.81 4.43
C PHE A 370 -26.76 -17.44 2.95
N THR A 371 -26.02 -18.23 2.19
CA THR A 371 -25.74 -17.99 0.78
C THR A 371 -26.67 -18.76 -0.16
N HIS A 372 -27.60 -19.55 0.37
CA HIS A 372 -28.49 -20.38 -0.42
C HIS A 372 -29.86 -20.49 0.26
N GLU A 373 -30.92 -20.28 -0.50
CA GLU A 373 -32.29 -20.21 0.06
C GLU A 373 -32.80 -21.57 0.53
N HIS A 374 -32.44 -22.64 -0.19
CA HIS A 374 -32.88 -23.99 0.16
C HIS A 374 -32.04 -24.59 1.30
N ASN A 375 -32.64 -25.54 2.00
CA ASN A 375 -31.94 -26.34 3.00
C ASN A 375 -30.90 -27.24 2.35
N LEU A 376 -29.78 -27.43 3.05
CA LEU A 376 -28.73 -28.34 2.66
C LEU A 376 -28.71 -29.55 3.60
N SER A 377 -28.73 -30.75 3.05
CA SER A 377 -28.61 -32.01 3.80
C SER A 377 -27.19 -32.56 3.73
N LYS A 378 -26.82 -33.34 4.76
CA LYS A 378 -25.55 -34.07 4.86
C LYS A 378 -25.77 -35.51 4.40
N ASP A 379 -25.97 -35.73 3.10
CA ASP A 379 -26.20 -37.05 2.53
C ASP A 379 -24.90 -37.61 1.89
N GLY A 380 -24.37 -38.67 2.52
CA GLY A 380 -22.99 -39.13 2.33
C GLY A 380 -22.65 -39.86 1.02
N ILE A 381 -21.35 -39.78 0.70
CA ILE A 381 -20.52 -40.41 -0.35
C ILE A 381 -20.84 -39.98 -1.80
N ALA A 382 -20.07 -39.01 -2.28
CA ALA A 382 -20.02 -38.65 -3.69
C ALA A 382 -19.35 -39.75 -4.51
N LEU A 383 -20.15 -40.59 -5.19
CA LEU A 383 -19.65 -41.61 -6.13
C LEU A 383 -19.14 -41.03 -7.47
N LYS A 384 -19.10 -39.70 -7.65
CA LYS A 384 -18.70 -39.05 -8.91
C LYS A 384 -17.53 -38.09 -8.72
N LYS A 385 -16.39 -38.42 -9.36
CA LYS A 385 -15.11 -37.68 -9.40
C LYS A 385 -15.19 -36.21 -9.91
N SER A 386 -16.36 -35.68 -10.28
CA SER A 386 -16.49 -34.39 -11.00
C SER A 386 -17.37 -33.32 -10.34
N ILE A 387 -17.87 -33.53 -9.12
CA ILE A 387 -18.68 -32.53 -8.41
C ILE A 387 -17.76 -31.53 -7.70
N LEU A 388 -17.97 -30.23 -7.94
CA LEU A 388 -17.19 -29.14 -7.35
C LEU A 388 -17.98 -28.44 -6.25
N CYS A 389 -17.30 -28.08 -5.16
CA CYS A 389 -17.82 -27.18 -4.14
C CYS A 389 -18.02 -25.77 -4.70
N VAL A 390 -19.18 -25.14 -4.44
CA VAL A 390 -19.49 -23.79 -4.92
C VAL A 390 -18.58 -22.72 -4.29
N ALA A 391 -18.16 -22.91 -3.03
CA ALA A 391 -17.37 -21.92 -2.31
C ALA A 391 -15.89 -21.93 -2.71
N CYS A 392 -15.24 -23.09 -2.73
CA CYS A 392 -13.79 -23.19 -3.00
C CYS A 392 -13.46 -23.69 -4.41
N VAL A 393 -14.47 -24.08 -5.20
CA VAL A 393 -14.32 -24.60 -6.58
C VAL A 393 -13.35 -25.79 -6.67
N CYS A 394 -13.20 -26.54 -5.57
CA CYS A 394 -12.41 -27.76 -5.50
C CYS A 394 -13.34 -28.98 -5.58
N PRO A 395 -12.87 -30.12 -6.10
CA PRO A 395 -13.62 -31.37 -6.08
C PRO A 395 -14.01 -31.78 -4.66
N ILE A 396 -15.22 -32.34 -4.50
CA ILE A 396 -15.69 -32.86 -3.21
C ILE A 396 -14.92 -34.12 -2.78
N GLY A 397 -14.54 -34.97 -3.73
CA GLY A 397 -13.76 -36.18 -3.44
C GLY A 397 -14.42 -37.06 -2.37
N SER A 398 -13.62 -37.47 -1.37
CA SER A 398 -14.06 -38.26 -0.20
C SER A 398 -14.45 -37.40 1.00
N ASP A 399 -14.46 -36.06 0.86
CA ASP A 399 -14.73 -35.16 1.98
C ASP A 399 -16.22 -35.16 2.34
N THR A 400 -16.53 -34.76 3.58
CA THR A 400 -17.91 -34.51 3.99
C THR A 400 -18.43 -33.23 3.34
N PHE A 401 -19.68 -33.26 2.88
CA PHE A 401 -20.30 -32.16 2.16
C PHE A 401 -21.77 -32.01 2.52
N TYR A 402 -22.29 -30.83 2.20
CA TYR A 402 -23.69 -30.48 2.22
C TYR A 402 -24.17 -30.31 0.77
N ASN A 403 -25.29 -30.93 0.40
CA ASN A 403 -25.94 -30.75 -0.88
C ASN A 403 -27.35 -30.17 -0.69
N CYS A 404 -27.80 -29.40 -1.68
CA CYS A 404 -29.16 -28.90 -1.70
C CYS A 404 -30.16 -30.07 -1.75
N SER A 405 -31.17 -30.02 -0.89
CA SER A 405 -32.23 -31.03 -0.85
C SER A 405 -33.15 -30.98 -2.07
N GLU A 406 -33.13 -29.88 -2.84
CA GLU A 406 -33.91 -29.74 -4.07
C GLU A 406 -33.24 -30.42 -5.26
N SER A 407 -33.96 -31.35 -5.91
CA SER A 407 -33.44 -32.17 -7.01
C SER A 407 -32.99 -31.38 -8.26
N SER A 408 -33.53 -30.18 -8.46
CA SER A 408 -33.16 -29.28 -9.57
C SER A 408 -31.96 -28.38 -9.24
N CYS A 409 -31.48 -28.39 -8.00
CA CYS A 409 -30.43 -27.50 -7.53
C CYS A 409 -29.09 -28.22 -7.35
N SER A 410 -28.06 -27.77 -8.07
CA SER A 410 -26.70 -28.35 -8.00
C SER A 410 -25.80 -27.68 -6.93
N PHE A 411 -26.39 -26.99 -5.96
CA PHE A 411 -25.64 -26.27 -4.93
C PHE A 411 -25.04 -27.24 -3.91
N ILE A 412 -23.71 -27.27 -3.82
CA ILE A 412 -22.95 -28.19 -2.96
C ILE A 412 -21.79 -27.45 -2.30
N LEU A 413 -21.57 -27.70 -1.01
CA LEU A 413 -20.47 -27.14 -0.22
C LEU A 413 -19.74 -28.23 0.54
N HIS A 414 -18.41 -28.16 0.61
CA HIS A 414 -17.68 -28.88 1.65
C HIS A 414 -18.21 -28.48 3.03
N GLU A 415 -18.19 -29.39 4.01
CA GLU A 415 -18.54 -29.07 5.39
C GLU A 415 -17.68 -27.92 5.94
N THR A 416 -16.38 -27.91 5.63
CA THR A 416 -15.48 -26.82 5.98
C THR A 416 -15.86 -25.50 5.31
N CYS A 417 -16.35 -25.54 4.06
CA CYS A 417 -16.80 -24.36 3.33
C CYS A 417 -18.13 -23.82 3.85
N ALA A 418 -19.03 -24.69 4.30
CA ALA A 418 -20.28 -24.29 4.94
C ALA A 418 -20.04 -23.57 6.28
N ASN A 419 -18.96 -23.89 6.99
CA ASN A 419 -18.61 -23.24 8.27
C ASN A 419 -17.91 -21.87 8.12
N ILE A 420 -17.76 -21.35 6.90
CA ILE A 420 -17.10 -20.07 6.66
C ILE A 420 -17.99 -18.90 7.12
N SER A 421 -17.56 -18.22 8.19
CA SER A 421 -18.25 -17.05 8.76
C SER A 421 -18.52 -15.92 7.76
N LYS A 422 -19.66 -15.23 7.96
CA LYS A 422 -20.06 -14.06 7.14
C LYS A 422 -19.07 -12.90 7.25
N LYS A 423 -18.50 -12.71 8.43
CA LYS A 423 -17.48 -11.71 8.70
C LYS A 423 -16.42 -12.31 9.60
N LYS A 424 -15.17 -11.91 9.42
CA LYS A 424 -14.08 -12.28 10.32
C LYS A 424 -13.00 -11.23 10.40
N ARG A 425 -12.28 -11.22 11.52
CA ARG A 425 -10.99 -10.52 11.64
C ARG A 425 -9.91 -11.37 10.99
N HIS A 426 -8.94 -10.71 10.39
CA HIS A 426 -7.84 -11.41 9.72
C HIS A 426 -6.66 -10.47 9.53
N PHE A 427 -5.43 -10.92 9.78
CA PHE A 427 -4.20 -10.10 9.70
C PHE A 427 -3.97 -9.40 8.34
N LEU A 428 -4.64 -9.85 7.28
CA LEU A 428 -4.61 -9.22 5.95
C LEU A 428 -5.26 -7.83 5.90
N SER A 429 -6.09 -7.50 6.89
CA SER A 429 -6.84 -6.25 6.96
C SER A 429 -7.02 -5.79 8.41
N PRO A 430 -6.81 -4.51 8.72
CA PRO A 430 -7.13 -3.97 10.05
C PRO A 430 -8.65 -3.93 10.32
N VAL A 431 -9.47 -3.95 9.27
CA VAL A 431 -10.94 -4.01 9.35
C VAL A 431 -11.45 -5.41 9.05
N HIS A 432 -12.66 -5.73 9.53
CA HIS A 432 -13.33 -7.00 9.25
C HIS A 432 -13.40 -7.29 7.74
N LEU A 433 -13.12 -8.54 7.41
CA LEU A 433 -13.35 -9.12 6.11
C LEU A 433 -14.81 -9.59 6.04
N VAL A 434 -15.52 -9.21 4.97
CA VAL A 434 -16.91 -9.60 4.73
C VAL A 434 -16.94 -10.60 3.59
N LEU A 435 -17.60 -11.74 3.80
CA LEU A 435 -17.78 -12.76 2.76
C LEU A 435 -18.69 -12.22 1.67
N CYS A 436 -18.26 -12.36 0.42
CA CYS A 436 -18.97 -11.92 -0.76
C CYS A 436 -19.27 -13.12 -1.66
N LEU A 437 -20.54 -13.23 -2.04
CA LEU A 437 -20.99 -14.13 -3.07
C LEU A 437 -20.73 -13.45 -4.41
N GLN A 438 -19.89 -14.06 -5.25
CA GLN A 438 -19.66 -13.54 -6.58
C GLN A 438 -20.95 -13.62 -7.41
N ASN A 439 -21.58 -12.47 -7.64
CA ASN A 439 -22.62 -12.35 -8.65
C ASN A 439 -22.52 -11.06 -9.50
N GLN A 440 -21.35 -10.41 -9.57
CA GLN A 440 -21.20 -9.16 -10.32
C GLN A 440 -19.90 -9.09 -11.15
N ARG A 441 -20.06 -9.43 -12.43
CA ARG A 441 -19.44 -8.92 -13.66
C ARG A 441 -17.92 -8.64 -13.82
N ASN A 442 -17.04 -8.72 -12.82
CA ASN A 442 -15.60 -8.57 -13.06
C ASN A 442 -14.79 -9.53 -12.17
N THR A 443 -13.92 -10.35 -12.76
CA THR A 443 -12.96 -11.14 -11.99
C THR A 443 -11.95 -10.21 -11.32
N GLU A 444 -11.71 -10.40 -10.02
CA GLU A 444 -10.77 -9.61 -9.24
C GLU A 444 -9.50 -10.42 -8.96
N THR A 445 -8.35 -9.74 -8.87
CA THR A 445 -7.11 -10.36 -8.40
C THR A 445 -7.10 -10.41 -6.88
N CYS A 446 -6.65 -11.52 -6.29
CA CYS A 446 -6.45 -11.59 -4.85
C CYS A 446 -5.36 -10.60 -4.41
N ASN A 447 -5.66 -9.70 -3.48
CA ASN A 447 -4.70 -8.69 -3.02
C ASN A 447 -3.49 -9.28 -2.27
N ALA A 448 -3.63 -10.49 -1.71
CA ALA A 448 -2.55 -11.17 -1.00
C ALA A 448 -1.59 -11.89 -1.97
N CYS A 449 -2.10 -12.83 -2.79
CA CYS A 449 -1.27 -13.64 -3.69
C CYS A 449 -1.14 -13.08 -5.11
N ARG A 450 -1.91 -12.05 -5.46
CA ARG A 450 -1.96 -11.41 -6.80
C ARG A 450 -2.38 -12.34 -7.94
N GLN A 451 -2.87 -13.54 -7.64
CA GLN A 451 -3.43 -14.43 -8.65
C GLN A 451 -4.88 -14.03 -8.99
N VAL A 452 -5.23 -14.25 -10.25
CA VAL A 452 -6.61 -14.13 -10.74
C VAL A 452 -7.39 -15.36 -10.30
N PHE A 453 -8.66 -15.17 -9.99
CA PHE A 453 -9.60 -16.25 -9.71
C PHE A 453 -10.91 -16.07 -10.50
N CYS A 454 -11.54 -17.19 -10.88
CA CYS A 454 -12.76 -17.17 -11.69
C CYS A 454 -14.04 -17.19 -10.85
N LYS A 455 -14.24 -18.25 -10.04
CA LYS A 455 -15.42 -18.46 -9.20
C LYS A 455 -15.05 -18.75 -7.74
N GLY A 456 -16.05 -18.66 -6.87
CA GLY A 456 -15.96 -19.05 -5.46
C GLY A 456 -16.39 -17.95 -4.50
N PHE A 457 -16.43 -18.27 -3.21
CA PHE A 457 -16.58 -17.24 -2.19
C PHE A 457 -15.27 -16.47 -2.08
N ILE A 458 -15.36 -15.18 -1.79
CA ILE A 458 -14.21 -14.34 -1.52
C ILE A 458 -14.49 -13.48 -0.31
N TYR A 459 -13.44 -13.04 0.36
CA TYR A 459 -13.53 -12.02 1.38
C TYR A 459 -13.18 -10.66 0.80
N SER A 460 -13.93 -9.63 1.17
CA SER A 460 -13.59 -8.24 0.83
C SER A 460 -13.59 -7.31 2.04
N THR A 461 -12.87 -6.21 1.93
CA THR A 461 -12.93 -5.13 2.92
C THR A 461 -14.13 -4.22 2.63
N ASN A 462 -14.84 -3.76 3.65
CA ASN A 462 -15.98 -2.84 3.46
C ASN A 462 -15.53 -1.45 2.92
N ILE A 463 -16.37 -0.83 2.08
CA ILE A 463 -16.12 0.42 1.33
C ILE A 463 -16.08 1.66 2.23
N TYR A 464 -16.68 1.62 3.43
CA TYR A 464 -16.72 2.78 4.35
C TYR A 464 -15.37 3.13 5.00
N SER A 465 -14.28 2.46 4.62
CA SER A 465 -12.94 2.81 5.09
C SER A 465 -12.21 3.63 4.03
N THR A 466 -11.31 4.52 4.45
CA THR A 466 -10.43 5.34 3.58
C THR A 466 -9.47 4.53 2.69
N TYR A 467 -9.65 3.21 2.61
CA TYR A 467 -8.86 2.25 1.86
C TYR A 467 -9.62 1.79 0.60
N ARG A 468 -8.90 1.62 -0.52
CA ARG A 468 -9.45 0.94 -1.71
C ARG A 468 -9.95 -0.45 -1.31
N LYS A 469 -11.13 -0.85 -1.80
CA LYS A 469 -11.70 -2.18 -1.61
C LYS A 469 -10.67 -3.24 -2.02
N LYS A 470 -10.36 -4.15 -1.10
CA LYS A 470 -9.45 -5.28 -1.30
C LYS A 470 -10.24 -6.58 -1.28
N PHE A 471 -9.74 -7.56 -2.03
CA PHE A 471 -10.33 -8.88 -2.20
C PHE A 471 -9.31 -9.95 -1.86
N PHE A 472 -9.74 -10.98 -1.16
CA PHE A 472 -8.91 -12.08 -0.71
C PHE A 472 -9.61 -13.40 -1.02
N ASP A 473 -8.89 -14.28 -1.69
CA ASP A 473 -9.37 -15.64 -1.93
C ASP A 473 -9.48 -16.43 -0.62
N LEU A 474 -10.29 -17.49 -0.59
CA LEU A 474 -10.51 -18.30 0.62
C LEU A 474 -9.22 -18.91 1.17
N ILE A 475 -8.28 -19.30 0.31
CA ILE A 475 -7.05 -19.98 0.75
C ILE A 475 -6.07 -18.98 1.40
N CYS A 476 -5.91 -17.79 0.82
CA CYS A 476 -5.08 -16.74 1.41
C CYS A 476 -5.69 -16.22 2.71
N SER A 477 -7.02 -16.19 2.80
CA SER A 477 -7.73 -15.75 4.00
C SER A 477 -7.97 -16.87 5.01
N SER A 478 -7.60 -18.12 4.71
CA SER A 478 -7.66 -19.23 5.68
C SER A 478 -6.36 -19.40 6.45
N ILE A 479 -5.29 -18.67 6.09
CA ILE A 479 -4.04 -18.67 6.85
C ILE A 479 -4.33 -18.13 8.24
N THR A 480 -3.88 -18.84 9.26
CA THR A 480 -3.95 -18.41 10.65
C THR A 480 -2.59 -17.95 11.14
N VAL A 481 -2.57 -17.15 12.21
CA VAL A 481 -1.35 -16.74 12.91
C VAL A 481 -1.35 -17.39 14.29
N PRO A 482 -0.27 -18.08 14.70
CA PRO A 482 0.99 -18.25 13.99
C PRO A 482 0.87 -19.23 12.79
N PHE A 483 1.55 -18.94 11.68
CA PHE A 483 1.49 -19.80 10.49
C PHE A 483 2.63 -20.82 10.49
N PHE A 484 2.31 -22.11 10.64
CA PHE A 484 3.28 -23.20 10.51
C PHE A 484 3.26 -23.75 9.08
N HIS A 485 4.42 -23.84 8.45
CA HIS A 485 4.55 -24.29 7.08
C HIS A 485 5.65 -25.35 6.96
N GLY A 486 5.37 -26.47 6.30
CA GLY A 486 6.28 -27.63 6.27
C GLY A 486 7.65 -27.41 5.63
N SER A 487 7.88 -26.24 5.01
CA SER A 487 9.20 -25.88 4.46
C SER A 487 10.14 -25.19 5.45
N HIS A 488 9.71 -24.93 6.68
CA HIS A 488 10.52 -24.31 7.72
C HIS A 488 10.04 -24.67 9.12
N ASP A 489 10.96 -24.92 10.04
CA ASP A 489 10.64 -25.43 11.38
C ASP A 489 10.00 -24.38 12.31
N HIS A 490 10.30 -23.10 12.10
CA HIS A 490 9.69 -22.01 12.88
C HIS A 490 8.37 -21.55 12.27
N HIS A 491 7.49 -21.01 13.12
CA HIS A 491 6.33 -20.27 12.63
C HIS A 491 6.74 -19.05 11.81
N LEU A 492 5.96 -18.77 10.78
CA LEU A 492 6.16 -17.65 9.88
C LEU A 492 5.17 -16.54 10.24
N LEU A 493 5.69 -15.31 10.36
CA LEU A 493 4.90 -14.13 10.71
C LEU A 493 4.44 -13.41 9.45
N PHE A 494 3.26 -12.78 9.52
CA PHE A 494 2.82 -11.86 8.50
C PHE A 494 3.61 -10.55 8.59
N LEU A 495 4.25 -10.17 7.49
CA LEU A 495 5.09 -8.98 7.40
C LEU A 495 4.55 -8.05 6.31
N LYS A 496 4.11 -6.87 6.72
CA LYS A 496 3.82 -5.78 5.80
C LYS A 496 5.11 -4.99 5.51
N LEU A 497 5.52 -5.01 4.25
CA LEU A 497 6.77 -4.41 3.81
C LEU A 497 6.60 -2.91 3.53
N GLY A 498 7.51 -2.10 4.04
CA GLY A 498 7.59 -0.66 3.79
C GLY A 498 8.34 -0.31 2.50
N ARG A 499 8.35 0.97 2.12
CA ARG A 499 9.10 1.45 0.95
C ARG A 499 10.59 1.12 1.11
N GLY A 500 11.18 0.47 0.11
CA GLY A 500 12.60 0.06 0.11
C GLY A 500 12.86 -1.32 0.74
N ASN A 501 11.93 -1.86 1.52
CA ASN A 501 12.05 -3.20 2.08
C ASN A 501 11.45 -4.23 1.13
N VAL A 502 12.29 -5.11 0.60
CA VAL A 502 11.85 -6.21 -0.28
C VAL A 502 12.30 -7.55 0.29
N LYS A 503 11.49 -8.59 0.07
CA LYS A 503 11.80 -9.95 0.49
C LYS A 503 11.64 -10.90 -0.69
N THR A 504 12.59 -11.81 -0.86
CA THR A 504 12.55 -12.80 -1.93
C THR A 504 11.93 -14.09 -1.41
N CYS A 505 10.92 -14.60 -2.10
CA CYS A 505 10.30 -15.87 -1.76
C CYS A 505 11.27 -17.03 -1.98
N LYS A 506 11.54 -17.85 -0.95
CA LYS A 506 12.42 -19.02 -1.07
C LYS A 506 11.88 -20.08 -2.03
N GLY A 507 10.55 -20.17 -2.18
CA GLY A 507 9.91 -21.17 -3.04
C GLY A 507 9.96 -20.87 -4.53
N CYS A 508 9.71 -19.62 -4.94
CA CYS A 508 9.63 -19.25 -6.36
C CYS A 508 10.66 -18.21 -6.82
N GLY A 509 11.46 -17.64 -5.89
CA GLY A 509 12.45 -16.62 -6.21
C GLY A 509 11.88 -15.23 -6.52
N ILE A 510 10.57 -15.03 -6.45
CA ILE A 510 9.95 -13.73 -6.74
C ILE A 510 10.17 -12.75 -5.59
N VAL A 511 10.52 -11.51 -5.94
CA VAL A 511 10.71 -10.40 -5.01
C VAL A 511 9.36 -9.77 -4.66
N GLU A 512 8.98 -9.86 -3.40
CA GLU A 512 7.81 -9.20 -2.82
C GLU A 512 8.16 -7.85 -2.21
N LYS A 513 7.28 -6.88 -2.46
CA LYS A 513 7.43 -5.49 -2.01
C LYS A 513 6.32 -5.00 -1.08
N GLU A 514 5.28 -5.81 -0.88
CA GLU A 514 4.10 -5.41 -0.10
C GLU A 514 3.88 -6.34 1.10
N TYR A 515 3.82 -7.64 0.86
CA TYR A 515 3.55 -8.62 1.90
C TYR A 515 4.50 -9.80 1.75
N ALA A 516 4.97 -10.30 2.88
CA ALA A 516 5.68 -11.56 2.97
C ALA A 516 5.19 -12.31 4.21
N ILE A 517 5.31 -13.63 4.19
CA ILE A 517 5.11 -14.46 5.38
C ILE A 517 6.45 -15.12 5.67
N GLY A 518 7.04 -14.89 6.84
CA GLY A 518 8.40 -15.37 7.08
C GLY A 518 8.89 -15.33 8.51
N CYS A 519 10.01 -16.00 8.73
CA CYS A 519 10.77 -15.98 9.96
C CYS A 519 11.90 -14.96 9.82
N ILE A 520 11.85 -13.89 10.63
CA ILE A 520 12.87 -12.84 10.63
C ILE A 520 14.22 -13.41 11.10
N LYS A 521 14.21 -14.24 12.17
CA LYS A 521 15.41 -14.83 12.77
C LYS A 521 16.21 -15.69 11.78
N CYS A 522 15.51 -16.46 10.95
CA CYS A 522 16.14 -17.33 9.94
C CYS A 522 16.29 -16.66 8.56
N ASN A 523 15.87 -15.41 8.39
CA ASN A 523 15.81 -14.72 7.10
C ASN A 523 15.08 -15.56 6.02
N TYR A 524 14.00 -16.25 6.41
CA TYR A 524 13.25 -17.16 5.55
C TYR A 524 11.87 -16.59 5.23
N PHE A 525 11.57 -16.35 3.96
CA PHE A 525 10.32 -15.70 3.53
C PHE A 525 9.65 -16.43 2.39
N LEU A 526 8.33 -16.43 2.42
CA LEU A 526 7.45 -16.92 1.37
C LEU A 526 6.50 -15.81 0.93
N ASP A 527 6.19 -15.80 -0.36
CA ASP A 527 5.00 -15.09 -0.84
C ASP A 527 3.74 -15.93 -0.59
N PHE A 528 2.57 -15.30 -0.68
CA PHE A 528 1.29 -15.98 -0.46
C PHE A 528 1.01 -17.11 -1.45
N ARG A 529 1.49 -17.03 -2.70
CA ARG A 529 1.25 -18.09 -3.71
C ARG A 529 1.96 -19.37 -3.30
N CYS A 530 3.19 -19.27 -2.79
CA CYS A 530 3.97 -20.39 -2.29
C CYS A 530 3.45 -20.88 -0.94
N ALA A 531 3.13 -19.96 -0.02
CA ALA A 531 2.58 -20.31 1.29
C ALA A 531 1.24 -21.05 1.21
N THR A 532 0.43 -20.78 0.18
CA THR A 532 -0.87 -21.43 -0.03
C THR A 532 -0.84 -22.65 -0.96
N LEU A 533 0.34 -23.18 -1.31
CA LEU A 533 0.40 -24.38 -2.14
C LEU A 533 -0.14 -25.61 -1.38
N PRO A 534 -1.04 -26.41 -1.97
CA PRO A 534 -1.49 -27.64 -1.34
C PRO A 534 -0.32 -28.60 -1.15
N LEU A 535 -0.20 -29.20 0.03
CA LEU A 535 0.83 -30.20 0.29
C LEU A 535 0.64 -31.44 -0.60
N THR A 536 -0.61 -31.85 -0.83
CA THR A 536 -0.96 -33.00 -1.67
C THR A 536 -2.01 -32.64 -2.72
N VAL A 537 -1.87 -33.12 -3.95
CA VAL A 537 -2.81 -32.89 -5.06
C VAL A 537 -3.08 -34.21 -5.80
N ARG A 538 -4.32 -34.44 -6.24
CA ARG A 538 -4.69 -35.53 -7.14
C ARG A 538 -5.08 -34.96 -8.50
N LEU A 539 -4.47 -35.48 -9.57
CA LEU A 539 -4.76 -35.07 -10.94
C LEU A 539 -5.51 -36.18 -11.68
N PRO A 540 -6.59 -35.86 -12.44
CA PRO A 540 -7.40 -36.86 -13.14
C PRO A 540 -6.66 -37.77 -14.14
N ARG A 541 -5.47 -37.35 -14.60
CA ARG A 541 -4.66 -38.14 -15.55
C ARG A 541 -3.68 -39.11 -14.87
N TYR A 542 -3.49 -39.01 -13.55
CA TYR A 542 -2.48 -39.75 -12.79
C TYR A 542 -3.14 -40.53 -11.64
N ASP A 543 -4.29 -41.12 -11.96
CA ASP A 543 -5.48 -41.32 -11.11
C ASP A 543 -5.36 -42.26 -9.89
N ASP A 544 -4.17 -42.82 -9.62
CA ASP A 544 -3.97 -43.84 -8.58
C ASP A 544 -3.14 -43.36 -7.36
N HIS A 545 -2.31 -42.31 -7.50
CA HIS A 545 -1.43 -41.84 -6.41
C HIS A 545 -1.46 -40.31 -6.24
N PRO A 546 -1.55 -39.78 -5.00
CA PRO A 546 -1.47 -38.34 -4.76
C PRO A 546 -0.03 -37.82 -4.96
N LEU A 547 0.09 -36.67 -5.62
CA LEU A 547 1.33 -35.94 -5.73
C LEU A 547 1.58 -35.15 -4.46
N THR A 548 2.81 -35.16 -3.96
CA THR A 548 3.24 -34.41 -2.76
C THR A 548 4.18 -33.28 -3.15
N LEU A 549 4.04 -32.12 -2.52
CA LEU A 549 4.91 -30.97 -2.69
C LEU A 549 6.27 -31.22 -2.05
N CYS A 550 7.33 -31.06 -2.83
CA CYS A 550 8.72 -31.09 -2.37
C CYS A 550 9.31 -29.68 -2.38
N TYR A 551 10.09 -29.36 -1.35
CA TYR A 551 10.69 -28.03 -1.18
C TYR A 551 12.08 -27.88 -1.81
N GLY A 552 12.52 -28.90 -2.54
CA GLY A 552 13.85 -28.99 -3.14
C GLY A 552 14.96 -29.24 -2.11
N ASP A 553 16.12 -29.68 -2.61
CA ASP A 553 17.34 -29.85 -1.81
C ASP A 553 18.50 -29.18 -2.55
N GLU A 554 19.25 -28.30 -1.88
CA GLU A 554 20.40 -27.61 -2.47
C GLU A 554 21.52 -28.58 -2.86
N LYS A 555 21.57 -29.75 -2.22
CA LYS A 555 22.52 -30.84 -2.50
C LYS A 555 22.02 -31.81 -3.58
N ALA A 556 20.79 -31.66 -4.07
CA ALA A 556 20.26 -32.53 -5.11
C ALA A 556 21.12 -32.42 -6.39
N SER A 557 21.64 -33.57 -6.83
CA SER A 557 22.35 -33.74 -8.10
C SER A 557 21.57 -34.68 -8.98
N GLY A 558 21.30 -34.29 -10.22
CA GLY A 558 20.55 -35.09 -11.18
C GLY A 558 19.70 -34.22 -12.10
N LYS A 559 19.16 -34.83 -13.15
CA LYS A 559 18.19 -34.20 -14.05
C LYS A 559 16.88 -34.97 -13.98
N CYS A 560 15.79 -34.24 -13.78
CA CYS A 560 14.43 -34.77 -13.85
C CYS A 560 13.65 -33.92 -14.85
N TRP A 561 12.65 -34.52 -15.49
CA TRP A 561 11.81 -33.86 -16.47
C TRP A 561 10.37 -33.88 -16.02
N CYS A 562 9.66 -32.79 -16.31
CA CYS A 562 8.25 -32.68 -16.01
C CYS A 562 7.43 -33.52 -16.99
N ASP A 563 6.67 -34.51 -16.50
CA ASP A 563 5.85 -35.39 -17.34
C ASP A 563 4.73 -34.68 -18.12
N ILE A 564 4.40 -33.42 -17.78
CA ILE A 564 3.37 -32.62 -18.48
C ILE A 564 3.95 -31.77 -19.60
N CYS A 565 5.07 -31.10 -19.35
CA CYS A 565 5.64 -30.13 -20.30
C CYS A 565 6.97 -30.56 -20.91
N GLU A 566 7.50 -31.70 -20.48
CA GLU A 566 8.74 -32.32 -20.96
C GLU A 566 9.97 -31.40 -20.81
N ARG A 567 9.93 -30.47 -19.84
CA ARG A 567 11.04 -29.56 -19.51
C ARG A 567 11.77 -30.00 -18.25
N GLU A 568 13.05 -29.63 -18.16
CA GLU A 568 13.89 -29.93 -17.00
C GLU A 568 13.31 -29.29 -15.73
N ILE A 569 13.29 -30.05 -14.64
CA ILE A 569 12.89 -29.59 -13.31
C ILE A 569 14.15 -29.25 -12.54
N ASN A 570 14.20 -28.03 -11.99
CA ASN A 570 15.23 -27.66 -11.04
C ASN A 570 14.92 -28.27 -9.66
N LEU A 571 15.64 -29.36 -9.32
CA LEU A 571 15.49 -30.09 -8.05
C LEU A 571 15.86 -29.27 -6.80
N LYS A 572 16.48 -28.10 -6.97
CA LYS A 572 16.75 -27.15 -5.87
C LYS A 572 15.57 -26.22 -5.57
N THR A 573 14.55 -26.22 -6.44
CA THR A 573 13.33 -25.43 -6.29
C THR A 573 12.15 -26.31 -5.95
N TRP A 574 10.99 -25.72 -5.69
CA TRP A 574 9.81 -26.49 -5.30
C TRP A 574 9.15 -27.16 -6.52
N PHE A 575 8.73 -28.42 -6.38
CA PHE A 575 8.05 -29.22 -7.41
C PHE A 575 7.11 -30.25 -6.76
N TYR A 576 6.22 -30.86 -7.55
CA TYR A 576 5.38 -31.96 -7.08
C TYR A 576 5.97 -33.30 -7.52
N THR A 577 5.93 -34.29 -6.65
CA THR A 577 6.39 -35.65 -6.97
C THR A 577 5.46 -36.69 -6.38
N CYS A 578 5.39 -37.85 -7.03
CA CYS A 578 4.75 -39.05 -6.52
C CYS A 578 5.83 -40.07 -6.16
N LYS A 579 5.89 -40.53 -4.91
CA LYS A 579 6.89 -41.54 -4.52
C LYS A 579 6.59 -42.92 -5.10
N ASP A 580 5.31 -43.25 -5.27
CA ASP A 580 4.87 -44.57 -5.74
C ASP A 580 5.05 -44.74 -7.25
N CYS A 581 4.88 -43.64 -8.00
CA CYS A 581 4.88 -43.64 -9.46
C CYS A 581 6.06 -42.90 -10.10
N GLY A 582 6.92 -42.25 -9.30
CA GLY A 582 8.11 -41.53 -9.79
C GLY A 582 7.84 -40.27 -10.61
N VAL A 583 6.57 -39.92 -10.85
CA VAL A 583 6.14 -38.74 -11.60
C VAL A 583 6.65 -37.48 -10.92
N THR A 584 7.26 -36.58 -11.70
CA THR A 584 7.73 -35.27 -11.23
C THR A 584 7.14 -34.16 -12.09
N LEU A 585 6.59 -33.12 -11.47
CA LEU A 585 5.87 -32.06 -12.16
C LEU A 585 6.25 -30.67 -11.64
N HIS A 586 6.44 -29.70 -12.54
CA HIS A 586 6.56 -28.30 -12.12
C HIS A 586 5.30 -27.84 -11.39
N ILE A 587 5.46 -26.95 -10.41
CA ILE A 587 4.31 -26.36 -9.72
C ILE A 587 3.32 -25.74 -10.70
N PHE A 588 3.80 -24.99 -11.70
CA PHE A 588 2.93 -24.39 -12.72
C PHE A 588 2.08 -25.43 -13.46
N CYS A 589 2.64 -26.61 -13.75
CA CYS A 589 1.91 -27.68 -14.45
C CYS A 589 0.80 -28.30 -13.60
N VAL A 590 0.91 -28.24 -12.27
CA VAL A 590 -0.09 -28.78 -11.34
C VAL A 590 -1.16 -27.76 -10.96
N VAL A 591 -0.77 -26.55 -10.55
CA VAL A 591 -1.70 -25.53 -10.01
C VAL A 591 -2.02 -24.37 -10.95
N TRP A 592 -1.27 -24.23 -12.06
CA TRP A 592 -1.42 -23.14 -13.03
C TRP A 592 -1.26 -21.72 -12.44
N ASP A 593 -1.57 -20.68 -13.22
CA ASP A 593 -1.52 -19.27 -12.77
C ASP A 593 -2.88 -18.62 -12.51
N ILE A 594 -3.98 -19.38 -12.67
CA ILE A 594 -5.35 -18.98 -12.32
C ILE A 594 -5.88 -19.91 -11.22
N LYS A 595 -6.41 -19.34 -10.13
CA LYS A 595 -7.08 -20.09 -9.07
C LYS A 595 -8.54 -20.36 -9.44
N PHE A 596 -9.09 -21.49 -8.99
CA PHE A 596 -10.52 -21.82 -9.12
C PHE A 596 -11.02 -21.80 -10.57
N ALA A 597 -10.16 -22.25 -11.49
CA ALA A 597 -10.43 -22.24 -12.92
C ALA A 597 -11.53 -23.26 -13.29
N LYS A 598 -12.55 -22.82 -14.03
CA LYS A 598 -13.61 -23.67 -14.61
C LYS A 598 -13.77 -23.36 -16.09
N THR A 599 -13.89 -24.40 -16.91
CA THR A 599 -13.99 -24.28 -18.38
C THR A 599 -15.27 -23.59 -18.84
N GLY A 600 -15.18 -22.80 -19.91
CA GLY A 600 -16.30 -22.08 -20.54
C GLY A 600 -16.67 -20.77 -19.83
N GLU A 601 -15.85 -20.33 -18.87
CA GLU A 601 -16.09 -19.12 -18.10
C GLU A 601 -15.20 -17.97 -18.59
N GLN A 602 -15.71 -16.74 -18.51
CA GLN A 602 -14.98 -15.52 -18.85
C GLN A 602 -14.22 -14.97 -17.64
N ILE A 603 -13.00 -14.51 -17.91
CA ILE A 603 -12.12 -13.74 -17.02
C ILE A 603 -12.22 -12.27 -17.42
N ASN A 604 -11.68 -11.36 -16.60
CA ASN A 604 -11.56 -9.93 -16.89
C ASN A 604 -11.10 -9.68 -18.34
N ASP A 605 -11.61 -8.58 -18.90
CA ASP A 605 -11.43 -8.19 -20.30
C ASP A 605 -12.04 -9.17 -21.32
N GLY A 606 -12.82 -10.13 -20.82
CA GLY A 606 -13.60 -11.04 -21.64
C GLY A 606 -12.81 -12.14 -22.33
N VAL A 607 -11.78 -12.60 -21.64
CA VAL A 607 -10.96 -13.73 -22.03
C VAL A 607 -11.61 -15.01 -21.49
N GLU A 608 -11.95 -15.95 -22.36
CA GLU A 608 -12.54 -17.22 -21.99
C GLU A 608 -11.46 -18.27 -21.67
N LEU A 609 -11.71 -19.07 -20.62
CA LEU A 609 -10.89 -20.23 -20.27
C LEU A 609 -11.44 -21.50 -20.94
N LEU A 610 -10.66 -22.09 -21.84
CA LEU A 610 -11.05 -23.27 -22.62
C LEU A 610 -10.22 -24.51 -22.25
N PRO A 611 -10.82 -25.71 -22.26
CA PRO A 611 -10.10 -26.96 -22.07
C PRO A 611 -9.15 -27.20 -23.25
N ASN A 612 -7.95 -27.69 -22.95
CA ASN A 612 -6.96 -28.08 -23.95
C ASN A 612 -7.03 -29.59 -24.22
N ASN A 613 -8.17 -30.04 -24.75
CA ASN A 613 -8.46 -31.45 -25.03
C ASN A 613 -8.52 -31.78 -26.53
N THR A 614 -8.12 -30.85 -27.39
CA THR A 614 -8.08 -31.04 -28.85
C THR A 614 -6.76 -31.66 -29.31
N SER A 615 -6.79 -32.44 -30.39
CA SER A 615 -5.60 -33.08 -30.97
C SER A 615 -4.55 -32.06 -31.45
N SER A 616 -4.98 -30.87 -31.86
CA SER A 616 -4.12 -29.73 -32.17
C SER A 616 -4.13 -28.73 -31.00
N ARG A 617 -3.01 -28.64 -30.28
CA ARG A 617 -2.82 -27.62 -29.24
C ARG A 617 -2.68 -26.24 -29.90
N PRO A 618 -3.43 -25.21 -29.43
CA PRO A 618 -3.36 -23.87 -29.99
C PRO A 618 -1.98 -23.24 -29.79
N LEU A 619 -1.59 -22.34 -30.69
CA LEU A 619 -0.35 -21.58 -30.58
C LEU A 619 -0.58 -20.33 -29.73
N CYS A 620 0.27 -20.09 -28.73
CA CYS A 620 0.21 -18.89 -27.93
C CYS A 620 0.84 -17.71 -28.68
N VAL A 621 0.09 -16.61 -28.87
CA VAL A 621 0.60 -15.41 -29.56
C VAL A 621 1.79 -14.75 -28.87
N ASN A 622 1.91 -14.91 -27.54
CA ASN A 622 2.94 -14.22 -26.77
C ASN A 622 4.27 -14.98 -26.75
N CYS A 623 4.26 -16.27 -26.41
CA CYS A 623 5.48 -17.07 -26.31
C CYS A 623 5.76 -17.94 -27.54
N GLN A 624 4.86 -17.93 -28.53
CA GLN A 624 4.97 -18.74 -29.75
C GLN A 624 5.09 -20.26 -29.51
N CYS A 625 4.80 -20.72 -28.29
CA CYS A 625 4.75 -22.14 -27.94
C CYS A 625 3.32 -22.68 -28.09
N ARG A 626 3.19 -23.97 -28.38
CA ARG A 626 1.90 -24.66 -28.25
C ARG A 626 1.46 -24.66 -26.79
N CYS A 627 0.19 -24.42 -26.53
CA CYS A 627 -0.35 -24.46 -25.16
C CYS A 627 -0.22 -25.90 -24.63
N LEU A 628 0.64 -26.13 -23.63
CA LEU A 628 0.89 -27.46 -23.05
C LEU A 628 0.04 -27.74 -21.79
N GLY A 629 -0.48 -26.69 -21.17
CA GLY A 629 -1.31 -26.81 -19.96
C GLY A 629 -2.68 -27.46 -20.23
N PRO A 630 -3.40 -27.87 -19.18
CA PRO A 630 -4.74 -28.46 -19.29
C PRO A 630 -5.80 -27.48 -19.81
N PHE A 631 -5.51 -26.18 -19.74
CA PHE A 631 -6.38 -25.10 -20.23
C PHE A 631 -5.57 -24.11 -21.06
N PHE A 632 -6.27 -23.32 -21.87
CA PHE A 632 -5.73 -22.13 -22.52
C PHE A 632 -6.74 -20.99 -22.47
N LEU A 633 -6.26 -19.77 -22.65
CA LEU A 633 -7.07 -18.57 -22.65
C LEU A 633 -7.33 -18.12 -24.09
N LYS A 634 -8.54 -17.64 -24.37
CA LYS A 634 -8.93 -17.13 -25.68
C LYS A 634 -9.69 -15.82 -25.53
N ASN A 635 -9.24 -14.75 -26.18
CA ASN A 635 -9.95 -13.46 -26.14
C ASN A 635 -11.02 -13.36 -27.24
N TYR A 636 -11.80 -12.28 -27.23
CA TYR A 636 -12.84 -12.00 -28.24
C TYR A 636 -12.33 -11.96 -29.69
N ASN A 637 -11.06 -11.64 -29.90
CA ASN A 637 -10.44 -11.62 -31.23
C ASN A 637 -9.94 -13.01 -31.67
N ASN A 638 -10.37 -14.07 -30.99
CA ASN A 638 -9.91 -15.45 -31.19
C ASN A 638 -8.40 -15.68 -30.97
N ILE A 639 -7.73 -14.78 -30.26
CA ILE A 639 -6.30 -14.88 -29.96
C ILE A 639 -6.10 -15.78 -28.74
N CYS A 640 -5.21 -16.77 -28.88
CA CYS A 640 -4.93 -17.76 -27.85
C CYS A 640 -3.68 -17.43 -27.01
N TYR A 641 -3.77 -17.68 -25.71
CA TYR A 641 -2.68 -17.54 -24.75
C TYR A 641 -2.55 -18.81 -23.90
N CYS A 642 -1.32 -19.27 -23.65
CA CYS A 642 -1.07 -20.49 -22.89
C CYS A 642 -1.17 -20.32 -21.36
N SER A 643 -1.33 -19.09 -20.89
CA SER A 643 -1.38 -18.73 -19.46
C SER A 643 -1.88 -17.30 -19.27
N TYR A 644 -2.32 -16.95 -18.07
CA TYR A 644 -2.65 -15.56 -17.75
C TYR A 644 -1.40 -14.67 -17.79
N TYR A 645 -0.23 -15.19 -17.41
CA TYR A 645 1.07 -14.55 -17.59
C TYR A 645 1.27 -14.07 -19.05
N CYS A 646 1.01 -14.96 -20.01
CA CYS A 646 1.15 -14.65 -21.44
C CYS A 646 0.11 -13.66 -21.95
N TYR A 647 -1.13 -13.74 -21.45
CA TYR A 647 -2.17 -12.76 -21.75
C TYR A 647 -1.79 -11.37 -21.25
N ALA A 648 -1.46 -11.28 -19.96
CA ALA A 648 -1.09 -10.02 -19.34
C ALA A 648 0.06 -9.38 -20.12
N ARG A 649 1.07 -10.17 -20.59
CA ARG A 649 2.30 -9.68 -21.24
C ARG A 649 2.08 -8.74 -22.40
N LEU A 650 0.98 -8.92 -23.09
CA LEU A 650 0.63 -8.12 -24.27
C LEU A 650 -0.37 -6.99 -23.95
N HIS A 651 -1.15 -7.11 -22.89
CA HIS A 651 -2.31 -6.23 -22.63
C HIS A 651 -2.16 -5.31 -21.42
N SER A 652 -1.17 -5.53 -20.55
CA SER A 652 -1.04 -4.76 -19.31
C SER A 652 0.30 -4.02 -19.19
N MET A 653 0.34 -2.75 -19.63
CA MET A 653 1.45 -1.82 -19.35
C MET A 653 1.60 -1.47 -17.85
N ARG A 654 0.62 -1.85 -17.00
CA ARG A 654 0.50 -1.39 -15.61
C ARG A 654 0.80 -2.44 -14.54
N TYR A 655 1.01 -3.71 -14.90
CA TYR A 655 1.32 -4.77 -13.95
C TYR A 655 2.73 -5.31 -14.19
N PHE A 656 3.62 -5.09 -13.22
CA PHE A 656 4.98 -5.64 -13.24
C PHE A 656 4.93 -7.17 -13.40
N TRP A 657 5.41 -7.67 -14.55
CA TRP A 657 5.55 -9.09 -14.94
C TRP A 657 6.09 -9.99 -13.84
N SER A 658 6.94 -9.44 -12.98
CA SER A 658 7.64 -10.15 -11.91
C SER A 658 6.73 -10.85 -10.89
N LYS A 659 5.42 -10.56 -10.87
CA LYS A 659 4.49 -11.08 -9.85
C LYS A 659 3.58 -12.21 -10.31
N LEU A 660 3.71 -12.71 -11.54
CA LEU A 660 2.96 -13.87 -12.02
C LEU A 660 3.89 -15.08 -12.14
N ARG A 661 3.36 -16.30 -11.96
CA ARG A 661 4.15 -17.51 -12.19
C ARG A 661 4.42 -17.62 -13.69
N CYS A 662 5.69 -17.57 -14.07
CA CYS A 662 6.08 -17.77 -15.46
C CYS A 662 5.90 -19.25 -15.84
N PRO A 663 5.26 -19.57 -16.98
CA PRO A 663 5.21 -20.94 -17.45
C PRO A 663 6.63 -21.44 -17.82
N PRO A 664 7.01 -22.69 -17.46
CA PRO A 664 8.36 -23.20 -17.70
C PRO A 664 8.81 -23.11 -19.16
N TRP A 665 7.91 -23.42 -20.10
CA TRP A 665 8.18 -23.41 -21.54
C TRP A 665 8.37 -22.01 -22.15
N VAL A 666 8.16 -20.93 -21.39
CA VAL A 666 8.43 -19.56 -21.85
C VAL A 666 9.90 -19.19 -21.65
N LEU A 667 10.57 -19.79 -20.66
CA LEU A 667 11.97 -19.50 -20.33
C LEU A 667 12.96 -20.27 -21.21
N GLU A 668 12.53 -21.42 -21.73
CA GLU A 668 13.28 -22.24 -22.66
C GLU A 668 12.42 -22.44 -23.92
N PRO A 669 12.48 -21.56 -24.93
CA PRO A 669 11.82 -21.87 -26.21
C PRO A 669 12.36 -23.21 -26.72
N ASN A 670 11.48 -24.10 -27.21
CA ASN A 670 11.93 -25.30 -27.91
C ASN A 670 12.82 -24.84 -29.06
N THR A 671 14.07 -25.32 -29.08
CA THR A 671 14.90 -25.32 -30.29
C THR A 671 14.24 -26.12 -31.38
#